data_AF-A0A1Y5CWH6-F1
#
_entry.id   AF-A0A1Y5CWH6-F1
#
_cell.length_a   1.000
_cell.length_b   1.000
_cell.length_c   1.000
_cell.angle_alpha   90.00
_cell.angle_beta   90.00
_cell.angle_gamma   90.00
#
_symmetry.space_group_name_H-M   'P 1'
#
loop_
_entity.id
_entity.type
_entity.pdbx_description
1 polymer ?
#
loop_
_entity_poly.entity_id
_entity_poly.type
_entity_poly.pdbx_seq_one_letter_code
_entity_poly.pdbx_strand_id
1 'polypeptide(L)'
;MAHDEGLDVGSLFHEGEIRVQKKAGVEGDTDLGRRNIHDYMPQQHREFYHQQSLIFIAAQDKQQRPWASVIVGKKGLLKTPTENEMVISGLPFSNEPIQEGLAKNDAVGLLGLDFGSRRRNRMNGRIKSRLITTHSPAIGEIADSLVRRSLTISVDQAFGNCPKYIQSRIILDNKGMTTVKKPLSPLQHSHKFSEEQRQLIEAADTFFIATQHLPDELSTKEKNSSRELYGIDMSHRGGKPGFIKFVDNNTIQWPDFNGNAYFNTLGNLQQDPRAGLLFLDFKTGSMLSVTGHAEVIWDGIDINEYEGAERLVRFKLDEAVYIPNAYPLKWSTVDASPFLAATDSWIELENRRKYNKEIEKKTNQYQSYKVVKVQDETKDIRSFYLEATSKQPLAPLSLPFKAGQFLPIKIKAADGKTHFRSYSLSDSPSQNHYRISVKRLVGDAPGLVSNLLHEQLQVGSLLESMSPKGEFVLSDNQRPVVLLSAGVGITPMISMLQSIIEDNVRTGANRLIYFIYGTQHSQNHAFRDLVDSIAKTTPWLKVAYCYSQQSVENETFTRQNQDKIQYFSGHVNKQVLQQILPIDDYEFYLCGPSEFMTATYQLLTELNITKERINYEFFGHSTILNNTLDENTLQGEATQSDKTRINQDNTKSAKAPVIVKFTRSQKETVWKPELGSLLELAESEGLSPDFGCRNGQCHACITTIKKGKVHQSVGSVSDNAVLICCATPELAHEAELKNQPLLLDL
;
A
#
# COMPACT_ATOMS: atom_id res chain seq x y z
N MET A 1 -46.33 -23.01 11.74
CA MET A 1 -45.92 -22.86 13.16
C MET A 1 -45.09 -24.07 13.54
N ALA A 2 -43.79 -23.91 13.50
CA ALA A 2 -42.78 -24.62 14.29
C ALA A 2 -41.50 -23.81 14.05
N HIS A 3 -41.30 -22.80 14.89
CA HIS A 3 -40.03 -22.09 14.96
C HIS A 3 -39.03 -23.08 15.56
N ASP A 4 -38.04 -23.47 14.76
CA ASP A 4 -36.85 -24.14 15.27
C ASP A 4 -36.01 -23.03 15.91
N GLU A 5 -36.14 -22.89 17.23
CA GLU A 5 -35.30 -22.00 18.04
C GLU A 5 -33.87 -22.54 17.96
N GLY A 6 -33.06 -21.94 17.07
CA GLY A 6 -31.64 -22.18 16.99
C GLY A 6 -31.00 -21.94 18.35
N LEU A 7 -30.48 -23.01 18.94
CA LEU A 7 -29.53 -22.95 20.05
C LEU A 7 -28.37 -22.03 19.62
N ASP A 8 -28.28 -20.86 20.23
CA ASP A 8 -27.14 -19.95 20.11
C ASP A 8 -25.94 -20.60 20.82
N VAL A 9 -25.22 -21.47 20.10
CA VAL A 9 -23.97 -22.08 20.54
C VAL A 9 -22.84 -21.17 20.08
N GLY A 10 -22.14 -20.54 21.03
CA GLY A 10 -21.19 -19.44 20.81
C GLY A 10 -20.02 -19.69 19.82
N SER A 11 -19.29 -18.62 19.53
CA SER A 11 -18.06 -18.63 18.71
C SER A 11 -16.94 -19.46 19.35
N LEU A 12 -16.16 -20.21 18.56
CA LEU A 12 -14.92 -20.88 19.02
C LEU A 12 -13.72 -19.93 19.09
N PHE A 13 -13.82 -18.75 18.46
CA PHE A 13 -12.87 -17.66 18.68
C PHE A 13 -13.19 -16.98 20.02
N HIS A 14 -12.17 -16.68 20.80
CA HIS A 14 -12.35 -15.98 22.07
C HIS A 14 -12.58 -14.48 21.84
N GLU A 15 -13.03 -13.76 22.88
CA GLU A 15 -13.48 -12.36 22.75
C GLU A 15 -12.40 -11.43 22.17
N GLY A 16 -11.12 -11.66 22.53
CA GLY A 16 -9.99 -10.90 22.02
C GLY A 16 -9.84 -11.02 20.50
N GLU A 17 -9.92 -12.23 19.96
CA GLU A 17 -9.85 -12.46 18.51
C GLU A 17 -11.01 -11.77 17.79
N ILE A 18 -12.23 -11.91 18.30
CA ILE A 18 -13.42 -11.25 17.72
C ILE A 18 -13.26 -9.73 17.73
N ARG A 19 -12.71 -9.16 18.81
CA ARG A 19 -12.46 -7.72 18.91
C ARG A 19 -11.42 -7.25 17.90
N VAL A 20 -10.35 -8.02 17.69
CA VAL A 20 -9.34 -7.74 16.65
C VAL A 20 -9.94 -7.89 15.25
N GLN A 21 -10.77 -8.90 14.99
CA GLN A 21 -11.45 -9.11 13.69
C GLN A 21 -12.33 -7.92 13.33
N LYS A 22 -13.20 -7.50 14.26
CA LYS A 22 -14.06 -6.32 14.09
C LYS A 22 -13.24 -5.06 13.83
N LYS A 23 -12.18 -4.85 14.60
CA LYS A 23 -11.31 -3.67 14.43
C LYS A 23 -10.53 -3.70 13.11
N ALA A 24 -10.20 -4.88 12.60
CA ALA A 24 -9.58 -5.08 11.30
C ALA A 24 -10.58 -5.01 10.12
N GLY A 25 -11.87 -4.79 10.37
CA GLY A 25 -12.89 -4.74 9.31
C GLY A 25 -13.15 -6.08 8.63
N VAL A 26 -12.75 -7.19 9.26
CA VAL A 26 -12.98 -8.54 8.75
C VAL A 26 -14.13 -9.15 9.53
N GLU A 27 -15.24 -9.45 8.87
CA GLU A 27 -16.26 -10.32 9.46
C GLU A 27 -15.65 -11.72 9.56
N GLY A 28 -15.34 -12.15 10.78
CA GLY A 28 -14.78 -13.48 11.01
C GLY A 28 -15.76 -14.52 10.49
N ASP A 29 -15.33 -15.33 9.52
CA ASP A 29 -16.06 -16.53 9.12
C ASP A 29 -15.98 -17.54 10.28
N THR A 30 -16.90 -17.40 11.23
CA THR A 30 -17.01 -18.25 12.42
C THR A 30 -17.17 -19.72 12.02
N ASP A 31 -17.72 -20.00 10.85
CA ASP A 31 -17.89 -21.35 10.34
C ASP A 31 -16.58 -21.96 9.81
N LEU A 32 -15.65 -21.14 9.29
CA LEU A 32 -14.32 -21.59 8.89
C LEU A 32 -13.44 -21.96 10.11
N GLY A 33 -13.51 -21.17 11.19
CA GLY A 33 -12.85 -21.50 12.45
C GLY A 33 -13.36 -22.83 13.04
N ARG A 34 -14.70 -23.00 13.03
CA ARG A 34 -15.39 -24.22 13.48
C ARG A 34 -15.01 -25.48 12.71
N ARG A 35 -14.76 -25.39 11.42
CA ARG A 35 -14.38 -26.55 10.61
C ARG A 35 -12.95 -27.03 10.83
N ASN A 36 -12.05 -26.15 11.30
CA ASN A 36 -10.61 -26.38 11.24
C ASN A 36 -9.91 -26.49 12.60
N ILE A 37 -10.55 -26.07 13.70
CA ILE A 37 -10.02 -26.18 15.07
C ILE A 37 -10.68 -27.37 15.77
N HIS A 38 -9.87 -28.36 16.15
CA HIS A 38 -10.34 -29.62 16.73
C HIS A 38 -9.85 -29.77 18.17
N ASP A 39 -10.63 -30.41 19.05
CA ASP A 39 -10.21 -30.81 20.40
C ASP A 39 -9.46 -32.15 20.43
N TYR A 40 -9.10 -32.67 19.25
CA TYR A 40 -8.30 -33.85 19.00
C TYR A 40 -7.31 -33.56 17.86
N MET A 41 -6.28 -34.40 17.68
CA MET A 41 -5.38 -34.32 16.54
C MET A 41 -5.87 -35.21 15.39
N PRO A 42 -6.30 -34.63 14.24
CA PRO A 42 -6.59 -35.39 13.04
C PRO A 42 -5.41 -36.29 12.63
N GLN A 43 -5.69 -37.40 11.95
CA GLN A 43 -4.68 -38.37 11.53
C GLN A 43 -3.52 -37.71 10.75
N GLN A 44 -3.84 -36.76 9.86
CA GLN A 44 -2.83 -36.01 9.10
C GLN A 44 -1.91 -35.13 9.97
N HIS A 45 -2.38 -34.67 11.13
CA HIS A 45 -1.55 -33.93 12.11
C HIS A 45 -0.65 -34.90 12.87
N ARG A 46 -1.19 -36.05 13.29
CA ARG A 46 -0.44 -37.10 13.99
C ARG A 46 0.73 -37.59 13.15
N GLU A 47 0.50 -37.88 11.87
CA GLU A 47 1.53 -38.28 10.91
C GLU A 47 2.58 -37.20 10.72
N PHE A 48 2.15 -35.94 10.61
CA PHE A 48 3.06 -34.79 10.53
C PHE A 48 3.98 -34.71 11.75
N TYR A 49 3.43 -34.80 12.97
CA TYR A 49 4.22 -34.71 14.19
C TYR A 49 5.23 -35.86 14.30
N HIS A 50 4.87 -37.11 13.94
CA HIS A 50 5.82 -38.25 13.98
C HIS A 50 7.06 -38.06 13.09
N GLN A 51 6.96 -37.22 12.07
CA GLN A 51 8.06 -36.92 11.16
C GLN A 51 8.97 -35.80 11.66
N GLN A 52 8.53 -35.01 12.65
CA GLN A 52 9.29 -33.86 13.11
C GLN A 52 10.48 -34.26 13.98
N SER A 53 11.55 -33.48 13.83
CA SER A 53 12.77 -33.56 14.65
C SER A 53 12.97 -32.32 15.54
N LEU A 54 11.98 -31.42 15.52
CA LEU A 54 11.93 -30.22 16.32
C LEU A 54 10.48 -29.89 16.65
N ILE A 55 10.24 -29.28 17.81
CA ILE A 55 8.95 -28.71 18.18
C ILE A 55 9.18 -27.44 18.99
N PHE A 56 8.41 -26.39 18.69
CA PHE A 56 8.42 -25.16 19.46
C PHE A 56 7.39 -25.26 20.58
N ILE A 57 7.75 -24.79 21.77
CA ILE A 57 6.95 -24.88 22.98
C ILE A 57 6.87 -23.54 23.69
N ALA A 58 5.66 -23.18 24.11
CA ALA A 58 5.36 -22.04 24.94
C ALA A 58 4.87 -22.53 26.30
N ALA A 59 5.39 -21.96 27.38
CA ALA A 59 4.89 -22.16 28.74
C ALA A 59 5.14 -20.88 29.57
N GLN A 60 4.47 -20.78 30.71
CA GLN A 60 4.62 -19.64 31.63
C GLN A 60 5.68 -19.93 32.68
N ASP A 61 6.35 -18.91 33.22
CA ASP A 61 7.07 -19.06 34.48
C ASP A 61 6.13 -18.88 35.69
N LYS A 62 6.67 -18.96 36.92
CA LYS A 62 5.87 -18.76 38.14
C LYS A 62 5.26 -17.35 38.26
N GLN A 63 5.81 -16.37 37.56
CA GLN A 63 5.28 -15.00 37.50
C GLN A 63 4.27 -14.84 36.35
N GLN A 64 3.82 -15.93 35.74
CA GLN A 64 2.85 -15.93 34.64
C GLN A 64 3.38 -15.17 33.40
N ARG A 65 4.71 -15.09 33.24
CA ARG A 65 5.34 -14.50 32.06
C ARG A 65 5.49 -15.58 30.98
N PRO A 66 5.00 -15.36 29.75
CA PRO A 66 5.16 -16.32 28.66
C PRO A 66 6.62 -16.44 28.22
N TRP A 67 7.09 -17.68 28.07
CA TRP A 67 8.39 -18.00 27.49
C TRP A 67 8.22 -18.92 26.28
N ALA A 68 9.10 -18.75 25.29
CA ALA A 68 9.14 -19.57 24.08
C ALA A 68 10.48 -20.32 24.02
N SER A 69 10.45 -21.61 23.68
CA SER A 69 11.64 -22.45 23.52
C SER A 69 11.45 -23.48 22.39
N VAL A 70 12.49 -24.26 22.11
CA VAL A 70 12.48 -25.33 21.12
C VAL A 70 13.04 -26.61 21.71
N ILE A 71 12.43 -27.74 21.36
CA ILE A 71 12.93 -29.07 21.71
C ILE A 71 13.39 -29.74 20.43
N VAL A 72 14.67 -30.10 20.38
CA VAL A 72 15.32 -30.73 19.21
C VAL A 72 15.70 -32.17 19.55
N GLY A 73 15.44 -33.09 18.64
CA GLY A 73 15.80 -34.50 18.80
C GLY A 73 15.56 -35.31 17.53
N LYS A 74 16.10 -36.54 17.47
CA LYS A 74 15.92 -37.42 16.29
C LYS A 74 14.46 -37.75 15.99
N LYS A 75 14.21 -38.26 14.77
CA LYS A 75 12.92 -38.84 14.38
C LYS A 75 12.39 -39.79 15.47
N GLY A 76 11.12 -39.62 15.83
CA GLY A 76 10.52 -40.26 17.00
C GLY A 76 10.56 -39.42 18.28
N LEU A 77 11.06 -38.18 18.20
CA LEU A 77 10.93 -37.16 19.24
C LEU A 77 9.46 -37.00 19.67
N LEU A 78 8.56 -36.87 18.70
CA LEU A 78 7.13 -36.73 18.92
C LEU A 78 6.41 -38.02 18.61
N LYS A 79 5.53 -38.44 19.53
CA LYS A 79 4.59 -39.54 19.36
C LYS A 79 3.20 -39.07 19.72
N THR A 80 2.19 -39.67 19.10
CA THR A 80 0.78 -39.38 19.38
C THR A 80 0.06 -40.71 19.63
N PRO A 81 0.17 -41.27 20.85
CA PRO A 81 -0.37 -42.60 21.16
C PRO A 81 -1.87 -42.69 20.87
N THR A 82 -2.60 -41.60 21.13
CA THR A 82 -4.01 -41.42 20.78
C THR A 82 -4.18 -40.10 20.01
N GLU A 83 -5.39 -39.82 19.55
CA GLU A 83 -5.74 -38.52 18.96
C GLU A 83 -5.73 -37.38 19.97
N ASN A 84 -5.90 -37.66 21.27
CA ASN A 84 -6.01 -36.65 22.32
C ASN A 84 -4.76 -36.56 23.19
N GLU A 85 -3.66 -37.20 22.79
CA GLU A 85 -2.43 -37.24 23.57
C GLU A 85 -1.17 -37.15 22.69
N MET A 86 -0.26 -36.24 23.07
CA MET A 86 1.08 -36.14 22.49
C MET A 86 2.14 -36.47 23.56
N VAL A 87 3.14 -37.23 23.17
CA VAL A 87 4.34 -37.51 23.97
C VAL A 87 5.56 -36.90 23.28
N ILE A 88 6.27 -36.03 23.99
CA ILE A 88 7.52 -35.42 23.56
C ILE A 88 8.65 -36.09 24.33
N SER A 89 9.58 -36.74 23.62
CA SER A 89 10.76 -37.41 24.20
C SER A 89 11.92 -36.43 24.41
N GLY A 90 11.65 -35.34 25.14
CA GLY A 90 12.59 -34.28 25.42
C GLY A 90 11.98 -33.20 26.32
N LEU A 91 12.84 -32.31 26.81
CA LEU A 91 12.48 -31.09 27.53
C LEU A 91 13.34 -29.95 26.96
N PRO A 92 12.94 -28.67 27.17
CA PRO A 92 13.85 -27.54 27.05
C PRO A 92 15.08 -27.75 27.95
N PHE A 93 16.10 -26.90 27.83
CA PHE A 93 17.27 -26.95 28.71
C PHE A 93 16.87 -26.65 30.16
N SER A 94 17.50 -27.35 31.11
CA SER A 94 17.07 -27.37 32.52
C SER A 94 17.17 -26.02 33.25
N ASN A 95 17.88 -25.06 32.67
CA ASN A 95 18.10 -23.72 33.21
C ASN A 95 17.34 -22.62 32.45
N GLU A 96 16.53 -22.97 31.46
CA GLU A 96 15.60 -22.02 30.85
C GLU A 96 14.43 -21.72 31.80
N PRO A 97 13.97 -20.46 31.91
CA PRO A 97 12.82 -20.08 32.76
C PRO A 97 11.54 -20.86 32.45
N ILE A 98 11.35 -21.27 31.20
CA ILE A 98 10.20 -22.08 30.74
C ILE A 98 10.03 -23.38 31.54
N GLN A 99 11.09 -23.91 32.18
CA GLN A 99 11.03 -25.13 33.00
C GLN A 99 10.06 -25.04 34.18
N GLU A 100 9.76 -23.83 34.63
CA GLU A 100 8.88 -23.56 35.77
C GLU A 100 7.41 -23.88 35.47
N GLY A 101 6.94 -23.67 34.24
CA GLY A 101 5.57 -23.99 33.79
C GLY A 101 5.46 -25.30 33.02
N LEU A 102 6.31 -26.27 33.37
CA LEU A 102 6.24 -27.63 32.82
C LEU A 102 5.82 -28.67 33.86
N ALA A 103 5.01 -28.28 34.85
CA ALA A 103 4.43 -29.15 35.85
C ALA A 103 3.09 -29.73 35.39
N LYS A 104 2.56 -30.70 36.13
CA LYS A 104 1.27 -31.32 35.83
C LYS A 104 0.14 -30.27 35.86
N ASN A 105 -0.73 -30.31 34.85
CA ASN A 105 -1.86 -29.40 34.58
C ASN A 105 -1.49 -28.02 34.01
N ASP A 106 -0.21 -27.69 33.92
CA ASP A 106 0.20 -26.44 33.28
C ASP A 106 -0.20 -26.44 31.81
N ALA A 107 -0.65 -25.28 31.33
CA ALA A 107 -0.99 -25.07 29.92
C ALA A 107 0.29 -24.93 29.09
N VAL A 108 0.28 -25.50 27.89
CA VAL A 108 1.39 -25.44 26.94
C VAL A 108 0.87 -25.20 25.53
N GLY A 109 1.57 -24.34 24.80
CA GLY A 109 1.32 -24.07 23.39
C GLY A 109 2.42 -24.72 22.55
N LEU A 110 2.06 -25.53 21.57
CA LEU A 110 3.02 -26.20 20.70
C LEU A 110 2.84 -25.81 19.24
N LEU A 111 3.97 -25.66 18.55
CA LEU A 111 3.99 -25.47 17.11
C LEU A 111 4.97 -26.48 16.49
N GLY A 112 4.43 -27.38 15.68
CA GLY A 112 5.23 -28.19 14.76
C GLY A 112 5.37 -27.45 13.45
N LEU A 113 6.60 -27.30 12.97
CA LEU A 113 6.93 -26.58 11.75
C LEU A 113 7.95 -27.37 10.94
N ASP A 114 7.58 -27.73 9.73
CA ASP A 114 8.49 -28.20 8.71
C ASP A 114 8.82 -27.02 7.78
N PHE A 115 10.04 -26.49 7.92
CA PHE A 115 10.52 -25.41 7.07
C PHE A 115 10.57 -25.80 5.60
N GLY A 116 10.93 -27.04 5.28
CA GLY A 116 11.10 -27.50 3.89
C GLY A 116 9.79 -27.40 3.11
N SER A 117 8.73 -27.98 3.67
CA SER A 117 7.38 -27.94 3.07
C SER A 117 6.57 -26.69 3.40
N ARG A 118 7.10 -25.79 4.25
CA ARG A 118 6.39 -24.62 4.81
C ARG A 118 5.10 -25.00 5.56
N ARG A 119 4.97 -26.25 6.02
CA ARG A 119 3.79 -26.73 6.74
C ARG A 119 3.94 -26.48 8.24
N ARG A 120 2.92 -25.88 8.85
CA ARG A 120 2.83 -25.72 10.30
C ARG A 120 1.49 -26.18 10.86
N ASN A 121 1.56 -26.93 11.95
CA ASN A 121 0.40 -27.35 12.72
C ASN A 121 0.60 -26.92 14.18
N ARG A 122 -0.42 -26.29 14.74
CA ARG A 122 -0.46 -25.88 16.14
C ARG A 122 -1.21 -26.91 16.96
N MET A 123 -0.74 -27.16 18.18
CA MET A 123 -1.43 -27.95 19.19
C MET A 123 -1.27 -27.29 20.56
N ASN A 124 -2.38 -26.89 21.16
CA ASN A 124 -2.41 -26.40 22.54
C ASN A 124 -2.95 -27.49 23.45
N GLY A 125 -2.49 -27.51 24.70
CA GLY A 125 -2.86 -28.56 25.61
C GLY A 125 -2.39 -28.35 27.05
N ARG A 126 -2.50 -29.41 27.84
CA ARG A 126 -2.08 -29.44 29.25
C ARG A 126 -1.16 -30.61 29.53
N ILE A 127 -0.20 -30.39 30.42
CA ILE A 127 0.75 -31.44 30.80
C ILE A 127 0.05 -32.47 31.68
N LYS A 128 -0.07 -33.71 31.21
CA LYS A 128 -0.52 -34.85 32.02
C LYS A 128 0.59 -35.34 32.95
N SER A 129 1.82 -35.41 32.45
CA SER A 129 2.96 -35.88 33.22
C SER A 129 4.28 -35.38 32.64
N ARG A 130 5.23 -35.07 33.54
CA ARG A 130 6.64 -34.84 33.24
C ARG A 130 7.46 -35.93 33.91
N LEU A 131 8.25 -36.66 33.12
CA LEU A 131 9.08 -37.76 33.62
C LEU A 131 10.55 -37.44 33.39
N ILE A 132 11.36 -37.66 34.44
CA ILE A 132 12.82 -37.62 34.41
C ILE A 132 13.29 -38.88 35.13
N THR A 133 13.72 -39.91 34.40
CA THR A 133 14.12 -41.20 34.98
C THR A 133 15.57 -41.51 34.65
N THR A 134 16.37 -41.84 35.66
CA THR A 134 17.71 -42.41 35.53
C THR A 134 17.64 -43.94 35.47
N HIS A 135 18.37 -44.56 34.54
CA HIS A 135 18.52 -46.02 34.45
C HIS A 135 19.98 -46.42 34.67
N SER A 136 20.19 -47.65 35.15
CA SER A 136 21.53 -48.21 35.32
C SER A 136 22.22 -48.41 33.97
N PRO A 137 23.53 -48.11 33.85
CA PRO A 137 24.24 -48.21 32.59
C PRO A 137 24.34 -49.65 32.08
N ALA A 138 24.01 -49.87 30.81
CA ALA A 138 24.44 -51.05 30.08
C ALA A 138 25.93 -50.93 29.70
N ILE A 139 26.60 -52.07 29.47
CA ILE A 139 28.02 -52.10 29.09
C ILE A 139 28.21 -51.32 27.78
N GLY A 140 28.99 -50.23 27.83
CA GLY A 140 29.27 -49.36 26.68
C GLY A 140 28.34 -48.15 26.53
N GLU A 141 27.35 -47.96 27.41
CA GLU A 141 26.52 -46.75 27.41
C GLU A 141 27.24 -45.56 28.06
N ILE A 142 27.09 -44.39 27.44
CA ILE A 142 27.65 -43.12 27.89
C ILE A 142 26.76 -42.59 29.03
N ALA A 143 27.34 -42.05 30.11
CA ALA A 143 26.61 -41.61 31.31
C ALA A 143 25.38 -40.70 31.04
N ASP A 144 25.34 -39.98 29.92
CA ASP A 144 24.24 -39.09 29.56
C ASP A 144 23.07 -39.81 28.84
N SER A 145 23.22 -41.05 28.36
CA SER A 145 22.10 -41.87 27.82
C SER A 145 21.19 -42.43 28.92
N LEU A 146 21.64 -42.36 30.18
CA LEU A 146 20.97 -42.93 31.36
C LEU A 146 19.75 -42.15 31.81
N VAL A 147 19.61 -40.87 31.44
CA VAL A 147 18.45 -40.03 31.83
C VAL A 147 17.45 -39.93 30.68
N ARG A 148 16.26 -40.50 30.86
CA ARG A 148 15.11 -40.30 29.97
C ARG A 148 14.27 -39.13 30.45
N ARG A 149 13.91 -38.23 29.54
CA ARG A 149 13.07 -37.06 29.80
C ARG A 149 11.89 -37.07 28.84
N SER A 150 10.68 -36.90 29.35
CA SER A 150 9.49 -36.82 28.49
C SER A 150 8.38 -35.96 29.08
N LEU A 151 7.60 -35.35 28.18
CA LEU A 151 6.32 -34.70 28.48
C LEU A 151 5.20 -35.47 27.80
N THR A 152 4.13 -35.73 28.56
CA THR A 152 2.86 -36.21 28.03
C THR A 152 1.84 -35.09 28.15
N ILE A 153 1.17 -34.76 27.06
CA ILE A 153 0.30 -33.58 26.92
C ILE A 153 -1.07 -34.03 26.42
N SER A 154 -2.15 -33.63 27.11
CA SER A 154 -3.52 -33.74 26.59
C SER A 154 -3.78 -32.64 25.59
N VAL A 155 -4.46 -32.96 24.48
CA VAL A 155 -4.84 -31.98 23.47
C VAL A 155 -6.07 -31.22 23.92
N ASP A 156 -5.99 -29.90 23.88
CA ASP A 156 -7.13 -28.99 24.05
C ASP A 156 -7.58 -28.45 22.69
N GLN A 157 -6.62 -28.10 21.81
CA GLN A 157 -6.87 -27.63 20.44
C GLN A 157 -5.78 -28.10 19.48
N ALA A 158 -6.13 -28.49 18.25
CA ALA A 158 -5.19 -28.76 17.17
C ALA A 158 -5.72 -28.29 15.81
N PHE A 159 -4.90 -27.57 15.05
CA PHE A 159 -5.27 -27.02 13.73
C PHE A 159 -4.05 -26.71 12.86
N GLY A 160 -4.26 -26.67 11.54
CA GLY A 160 -3.28 -26.18 10.58
C GLY A 160 -3.30 -24.65 10.49
N ASN A 161 -2.14 -24.01 10.35
CA ASN A 161 -2.05 -22.57 10.17
C ASN A 161 -1.56 -22.20 8.75
N CYS A 162 -1.89 -20.98 8.32
CA CYS A 162 -1.50 -20.43 7.02
C CYS A 162 0.02 -20.54 6.77
N PRO A 163 0.50 -21.08 5.63
CA PRO A 163 1.93 -21.25 5.37
C PRO A 163 2.65 -19.97 4.89
N LYS A 164 1.92 -18.86 4.70
CA LYS A 164 2.47 -17.60 4.20
C LYS A 164 3.67 -17.14 5.05
N TYR A 165 4.66 -16.55 4.37
CA TYR A 165 5.86 -15.94 4.95
C TYR A 165 6.85 -16.91 5.64
N ILE A 166 6.59 -18.22 5.65
CA ILE A 166 7.58 -19.21 6.10
C ILE A 166 8.66 -19.35 5.02
N GLN A 167 9.89 -19.00 5.38
CA GLN A 167 11.04 -19.17 4.51
C GLN A 167 11.52 -20.63 4.56
N SER A 168 11.73 -21.25 3.39
CA SER A 168 12.06 -22.66 3.32
C SER A 168 13.56 -22.89 3.56
N ARG A 169 13.86 -23.92 4.36
CA ARG A 169 15.22 -24.39 4.67
C ARG A 169 15.15 -25.85 5.12
N ILE A 170 16.22 -26.61 4.88
CA ILE A 170 16.30 -28.04 5.19
C ILE A 170 17.49 -28.28 6.11
N ILE A 171 17.33 -29.18 7.10
CA ILE A 171 18.44 -29.61 7.96
C ILE A 171 19.38 -30.52 7.15
N LEU A 172 20.64 -30.11 6.98
CA LEU A 172 21.63 -30.80 6.15
C LEU A 172 22.33 -31.96 6.88
N ASP A 173 22.48 -31.87 8.20
CA ASP A 173 23.08 -32.92 9.01
C ASP A 173 22.27 -33.13 10.29
N ASN A 174 21.71 -34.33 10.42
CA ASN A 174 21.01 -34.80 11.62
C ASN A 174 21.61 -36.11 12.16
N LYS A 175 22.73 -36.58 11.60
CA LYS A 175 23.26 -37.93 11.86
C LYS A 175 23.89 -38.07 13.25
N GLY A 176 24.25 -36.96 13.91
CA GLY A 176 24.73 -36.89 15.29
C GLY A 176 23.67 -36.49 16.34
N MET A 177 22.40 -36.38 15.96
CA MET A 177 21.38 -35.72 16.78
C MET A 177 20.86 -36.63 17.91
N THR A 178 21.53 -36.59 19.06
CA THR A 178 20.93 -36.95 20.34
C THR A 178 20.16 -35.75 20.87
N THR A 179 19.12 -35.96 21.69
CA THR A 179 18.47 -34.84 22.40
C THR A 179 19.57 -34.08 23.12
N VAL A 180 19.81 -32.82 22.77
CA VAL A 180 20.86 -32.02 23.40
C VAL A 180 20.39 -31.74 24.83
N LYS A 181 21.03 -32.38 25.82
CA LYS A 181 20.54 -32.42 27.22
C LYS A 181 21.07 -31.28 28.09
N LYS A 182 22.14 -30.63 27.64
CA LYS A 182 22.73 -29.41 28.22
C LYS A 182 23.17 -28.49 27.08
N PRO A 183 23.05 -27.17 27.24
CA PRO A 183 23.53 -26.25 26.22
C PRO A 183 25.05 -26.38 26.05
N LEU A 184 25.57 -26.16 24.84
CA LEU A 184 27.02 -26.18 24.59
C LEU A 184 27.74 -25.01 25.27
N SER A 185 27.01 -23.97 25.67
CA SER A 185 27.50 -22.80 26.40
C SER A 185 26.56 -22.42 27.56
N PRO A 186 27.04 -21.73 28.60
CA PRO A 186 26.18 -21.23 29.68
C PRO A 186 25.12 -20.24 29.18
N LEU A 187 23.98 -20.20 29.88
CA LEU A 187 22.93 -19.20 29.64
C LEU A 187 23.41 -17.82 30.08
N GLN A 188 23.05 -16.82 29.30
CA GLN A 188 23.32 -15.42 29.59
C GLN A 188 22.00 -14.67 29.79
N HIS A 189 21.79 -14.12 30.99
CA HIS A 189 20.61 -13.31 31.32
C HIS A 189 20.90 -11.83 31.12
N SER A 190 19.95 -11.09 30.55
CA SER A 190 20.03 -9.63 30.45
C SER A 190 18.65 -8.96 30.48
N HIS A 191 18.60 -7.70 30.93
CA HIS A 191 17.40 -6.85 30.89
C HIS A 191 17.45 -5.82 29.74
N LYS A 192 18.37 -6.05 28.80
CA LYS A 192 18.64 -5.22 27.63
C LYS A 192 19.28 -6.08 26.55
N PHE A 193 19.06 -5.73 25.29
CA PHE A 193 19.66 -6.46 24.19
C PHE A 193 21.15 -6.13 24.08
N SER A 194 22.00 -7.16 24.11
CA SER A 194 23.42 -7.03 23.78
C SER A 194 23.60 -6.82 22.26
N GLU A 195 24.77 -6.36 21.84
CA GLU A 195 25.06 -6.16 20.41
C GLU A 195 24.91 -7.45 19.59
N GLU A 196 25.35 -8.58 20.12
CA GLU A 196 25.19 -9.90 19.49
C GLU A 196 23.71 -10.29 19.34
N GLN A 197 22.91 -10.03 20.38
CA GLN A 197 21.46 -10.30 20.35
C GLN A 197 20.74 -9.37 19.35
N ARG A 198 21.18 -8.11 19.22
CA ARG A 198 20.64 -7.17 18.24
C ARG A 198 20.91 -7.63 16.81
N GLN A 199 22.14 -8.01 16.52
CA GLN A 199 22.52 -8.54 15.21
C GLN A 199 21.72 -9.80 14.84
N LEU A 200 21.49 -10.69 15.81
CA LEU A 200 20.63 -11.85 15.61
C LEU A 200 19.19 -11.44 15.24
N ILE A 201 18.61 -10.47 15.97
CA ILE A 201 17.23 -10.03 15.75
C ILE A 201 17.08 -9.30 14.40
N GLU A 202 18.00 -8.41 14.04
CA GLU A 202 17.96 -7.67 12.77
C GLU A 202 18.18 -8.58 11.57
N ALA A 203 19.06 -9.58 11.70
CA ALA A 203 19.28 -10.59 10.67
C ALA A 203 18.19 -11.67 10.62
N ALA A 204 17.31 -11.74 11.62
CA ALA A 204 16.26 -12.74 11.68
C ALA A 204 15.27 -12.54 10.53
N ASP A 205 14.94 -13.66 9.91
CA ASP A 205 13.92 -13.74 8.86
C ASP A 205 12.66 -14.49 9.36
N THR A 206 12.74 -15.02 10.58
CA THR A 206 11.69 -15.70 11.31
C THR A 206 11.92 -15.56 12.82
N PHE A 207 10.84 -15.52 13.58
CA PHE A 207 10.85 -15.74 15.02
C PHE A 207 9.54 -16.39 15.47
N PHE A 208 9.51 -16.82 16.72
CA PHE A 208 8.34 -17.44 17.33
C PHE A 208 7.85 -16.59 18.49
N ILE A 209 6.54 -16.56 18.68
CA ILE A 209 5.88 -15.74 19.70
C ILE A 209 4.95 -16.61 20.55
N ALA A 210 5.16 -16.51 21.86
CA ALA A 210 4.31 -17.03 22.92
C ALA A 210 3.38 -15.93 23.43
N THR A 211 2.09 -16.20 23.46
CA THR A 211 1.04 -15.29 23.96
C THR A 211 0.02 -16.09 24.75
N GLN A 212 -0.78 -15.46 25.61
CA GLN A 212 -1.73 -16.18 26.44
C GLN A 212 -3.11 -15.55 26.47
N HIS A 213 -4.10 -16.41 26.68
CA HIS A 213 -5.46 -16.05 27.00
C HIS A 213 -5.75 -16.49 28.44
N LEU A 214 -5.95 -15.52 29.33
CA LEU A 214 -6.25 -15.78 30.74
C LEU A 214 -7.75 -16.02 30.95
N PRO A 215 -8.13 -16.81 31.98
CA PRO A 215 -9.51 -16.92 32.43
C PRO A 215 -10.09 -15.56 32.83
N ASP A 216 -11.30 -15.23 32.37
CA ASP A 216 -12.03 -14.07 32.89
C ASP A 216 -12.41 -14.29 34.36
N GLU A 217 -12.09 -13.35 35.26
CA GLU A 217 -12.43 -13.47 36.69
C GLU A 217 -13.95 -13.63 36.93
N LEU A 218 -14.79 -13.16 36.00
CA LEU A 218 -16.25 -13.22 36.03
C LEU A 218 -16.84 -14.55 35.52
N SER A 219 -16.10 -15.37 34.77
CA SER A 219 -16.61 -16.64 34.21
C SER A 219 -16.56 -17.81 35.21
N THR A 220 -15.89 -17.61 36.35
CA THR A 220 -15.73 -18.65 37.39
C THR A 220 -17.01 -19.01 38.16
N LYS A 221 -18.11 -18.26 37.98
CA LYS A 221 -19.32 -18.46 38.81
C LYS A 221 -20.51 -19.15 38.15
N GLU A 222 -20.68 -19.19 36.84
CA GLU A 222 -21.83 -19.88 36.25
C GLU A 222 -21.68 -19.98 34.72
N LYS A 223 -21.32 -21.16 34.20
CA LYS A 223 -21.79 -21.70 32.90
C LYS A 223 -21.18 -23.08 32.62
N ASN A 224 -22.01 -24.11 32.75
CA ASN A 224 -21.71 -25.51 32.46
C ASN A 224 -21.95 -25.88 30.97
N SER A 225 -21.70 -25.00 30.00
CA SER A 225 -22.07 -25.32 28.60
C SER A 225 -21.23 -24.73 27.45
N SER A 226 -20.11 -24.05 27.69
CA SER A 226 -19.15 -23.74 26.63
C SER A 226 -17.72 -23.83 27.17
N ARG A 227 -16.90 -24.74 26.64
CA ARG A 227 -15.47 -24.85 26.96
C ARG A 227 -14.76 -23.58 26.49
N GLU A 228 -14.68 -22.55 27.33
CA GLU A 228 -13.70 -21.49 27.13
C GLU A 228 -12.31 -22.08 27.41
N LEU A 229 -11.54 -22.30 26.34
CA LEU A 229 -10.21 -22.88 26.41
C LEU A 229 -9.20 -21.76 26.67
N TYR A 230 -8.87 -21.55 27.94
CA TYR A 230 -7.81 -20.64 28.39
C TYR A 230 -6.45 -21.34 28.39
N GLY A 231 -5.39 -20.63 28.00
CA GLY A 231 -4.06 -21.21 27.91
C GLY A 231 -3.02 -20.33 27.23
N ILE A 232 -1.89 -20.95 26.92
CA ILE A 232 -0.76 -20.32 26.23
C ILE A 232 -0.60 -20.89 24.83
N ASP A 233 -0.18 -20.02 23.92
CA ASP A 233 -0.11 -20.26 22.50
C ASP A 233 1.32 -20.12 21.99
N MET A 234 1.64 -20.85 20.92
CA MET A 234 2.88 -20.67 20.15
C MET A 234 2.56 -20.37 18.69
N SER A 235 3.14 -19.29 18.16
CA SER A 235 2.94 -18.87 16.77
C SER A 235 4.27 -18.50 16.10
N HIS A 236 4.28 -18.56 14.77
CA HIS A 236 5.41 -18.14 13.94
C HIS A 236 5.13 -16.79 13.28
N ARG A 237 6.18 -15.96 13.15
CA ARG A 237 6.22 -14.73 12.36
C ARG A 237 7.45 -14.75 11.45
N GLY A 238 7.27 -14.39 10.19
CA GLY A 238 8.31 -14.41 9.16
C GLY A 238 8.24 -13.18 8.27
N GLY A 239 9.39 -12.78 7.75
CA GLY A 239 9.59 -11.56 6.96
C GLY A 239 10.90 -11.62 6.18
N LYS A 240 11.20 -10.58 5.39
CA LYS A 240 12.55 -10.37 4.86
C LYS A 240 13.52 -10.09 6.01
N PRO A 241 14.81 -10.51 5.96
CA PRO A 241 15.81 -10.03 6.91
C PRO A 241 15.73 -8.51 7.08
N GLY A 242 15.71 -8.01 8.32
CA GLY A 242 15.49 -6.59 8.62
C GLY A 242 14.01 -6.17 8.74
N PHE A 243 13.05 -7.11 8.77
CA PHE A 243 11.64 -6.81 9.06
C PHE A 243 11.36 -6.50 10.53
N ILE A 244 12.33 -6.73 11.42
CA ILE A 244 12.30 -6.34 12.83
C ILE A 244 13.28 -5.20 13.01
N LYS A 245 12.83 -4.08 13.60
CA LYS A 245 13.70 -2.95 13.95
C LYS A 245 13.75 -2.73 15.44
N PHE A 246 14.85 -2.13 15.90
CA PHE A 246 14.95 -1.56 17.23
C PHE A 246 14.34 -0.15 17.23
N VAL A 247 13.43 0.10 18.16
CA VAL A 247 12.93 1.46 18.45
C VAL A 247 13.86 2.15 19.44
N ASP A 248 14.42 1.38 20.37
CA ASP A 248 15.42 1.82 21.35
C ASP A 248 16.30 0.63 21.81
N ASN A 249 16.93 0.72 23.00
CA ASN A 249 17.79 -0.33 23.54
C ASN A 249 17.08 -1.61 24.00
N ASN A 250 15.79 -1.51 24.34
CA ASN A 250 14.99 -2.60 24.91
C ASN A 250 13.69 -2.85 24.15
N THR A 251 13.38 -2.04 23.15
CA THR A 251 12.12 -2.11 22.41
C THR A 251 12.38 -2.48 20.95
N ILE A 252 11.67 -3.50 20.46
CA ILE A 252 11.66 -3.91 19.06
C ILE A 252 10.27 -3.75 18.45
N GLN A 253 10.20 -3.66 17.13
CA GLN A 253 8.95 -3.50 16.39
C GLN A 253 9.00 -4.27 15.08
N TRP A 254 7.89 -4.90 14.71
CA TRP A 254 7.75 -5.62 13.44
C TRP A 254 6.35 -5.43 12.85
N PRO A 255 6.18 -5.59 11.52
CA PRO A 255 4.87 -5.56 10.87
C PRO A 255 4.11 -6.88 11.05
N ASP A 256 2.79 -6.80 11.14
CA ASP A 256 1.91 -7.94 10.97
C ASP A 256 1.30 -7.89 9.57
N PHE A 257 1.43 -9.02 8.86
CA PHE A 257 1.02 -9.16 7.46
C PHE A 257 -0.29 -9.94 7.34
N ASN A 258 -0.96 -9.79 6.19
CA ASN A 258 -2.22 -10.47 5.91
C ASN A 258 -2.12 -12.02 6.03
N GLY A 259 -2.89 -12.58 6.96
CA GLY A 259 -2.92 -14.01 7.28
C GLY A 259 -4.25 -14.69 6.94
N ASN A 260 -4.69 -15.60 7.82
CA ASN A 260 -5.99 -16.29 7.74
C ASN A 260 -7.08 -15.63 8.60
N ALA A 261 -6.84 -14.42 9.08
CA ALA A 261 -7.75 -13.66 9.95
C ALA A 261 -8.21 -14.36 11.25
N TYR A 262 -7.49 -15.39 11.73
CA TYR A 262 -7.78 -16.01 13.03
C TYR A 262 -7.38 -15.11 14.20
N PHE A 263 -6.35 -14.29 14.00
CA PHE A 263 -5.84 -13.31 14.97
C PHE A 263 -5.49 -13.86 16.36
N ASN A 264 -5.24 -15.16 16.54
CA ASN A 264 -4.94 -15.77 17.85
C ASN A 264 -3.90 -14.98 18.66
N THR A 265 -2.76 -14.65 18.06
CA THR A 265 -1.70 -13.87 18.72
C THR A 265 -2.18 -12.47 19.12
N LEU A 266 -2.84 -11.75 18.22
CA LEU A 266 -3.21 -10.35 18.46
C LEU A 266 -4.41 -10.24 19.41
N GLY A 267 -5.34 -11.19 19.34
CA GLY A 267 -6.46 -11.31 20.27
C GLY A 267 -5.97 -11.52 21.69
N ASN A 268 -4.99 -12.42 21.87
CA ASN A 268 -4.30 -12.60 23.14
C ASN A 268 -3.63 -11.30 23.61
N LEU A 269 -2.82 -10.65 22.75
CA LEU A 269 -2.11 -9.41 23.10
C LEU A 269 -3.05 -8.25 23.46
N GLN A 270 -4.26 -8.22 22.91
CA GLN A 270 -5.25 -7.21 23.23
C GLN A 270 -5.82 -7.38 24.65
N GLN A 271 -5.83 -8.60 25.18
CA GLN A 271 -6.32 -8.92 26.52
C GLN A 271 -5.19 -8.97 27.55
N ASP A 272 -4.04 -9.53 27.18
CA ASP A 272 -2.83 -9.61 28.01
C ASP A 272 -1.60 -9.20 27.19
N PRO A 273 -0.97 -8.07 27.52
CA PRO A 273 0.20 -7.58 26.77
C PRO A 273 1.43 -8.47 26.94
N ARG A 274 1.47 -9.39 27.91
CA ARG A 274 2.68 -10.21 28.15
C ARG A 274 2.90 -11.19 26.99
N ALA A 275 4.15 -11.26 26.54
CA ALA A 275 4.57 -12.13 25.46
C ALA A 275 5.99 -12.65 25.65
N GLY A 276 6.25 -13.82 25.07
CA GLY A 276 7.58 -14.38 24.94
C GLY A 276 7.99 -14.46 23.47
N LEU A 277 9.25 -14.20 23.13
CA LEU A 277 9.76 -14.36 21.76
C LEU A 277 10.93 -15.33 21.76
N LEU A 278 11.08 -16.05 20.65
CA LEU A 278 12.19 -16.96 20.41
C LEU A 278 12.81 -16.70 19.04
N PHE A 279 14.11 -16.43 19.05
CA PHE A 279 14.95 -16.27 17.87
C PHE A 279 15.96 -17.41 17.80
N LEU A 280 16.13 -17.95 16.60
CA LEU A 280 17.13 -18.98 16.32
C LEU A 280 18.16 -18.43 15.33
N ASP A 281 19.44 -18.64 15.62
CA ASP A 281 20.50 -18.42 14.65
C ASP A 281 20.71 -19.70 13.85
N PHE A 282 20.24 -19.71 12.60
CA PHE A 282 20.39 -20.87 11.71
C PHE A 282 21.83 -21.11 11.23
N LYS A 283 22.75 -20.16 11.44
CA LYS A 283 24.17 -20.28 11.06
C LYS A 283 24.99 -20.90 12.19
N THR A 284 24.82 -20.39 13.41
CA THR A 284 25.62 -20.80 14.58
C THR A 284 24.91 -21.85 15.44
N GLY A 285 23.58 -21.94 15.35
CA GLY A 285 22.78 -22.77 16.23
C GLY A 285 22.49 -22.14 17.59
N SER A 286 22.85 -20.86 17.79
CA SER A 286 22.49 -20.09 18.98
C SER A 286 20.98 -19.84 19.08
N MET A 287 20.53 -19.60 20.31
CA MET A 287 19.12 -19.35 20.61
C MET A 287 18.99 -18.15 21.55
N LEU A 288 18.02 -17.28 21.29
CA LEU A 288 17.63 -16.18 22.16
C LEU A 288 16.14 -16.31 22.50
N SER A 289 15.83 -16.56 23.77
CA SER A 289 14.46 -16.54 24.30
C SER A 289 14.28 -15.28 25.15
N VAL A 290 13.19 -14.55 24.97
CA VAL A 290 12.92 -13.32 25.71
C VAL A 290 11.48 -13.29 26.21
N THR A 291 11.24 -12.56 27.29
CA THR A 291 9.90 -12.22 27.79
C THR A 291 9.76 -10.70 27.93
N GLY A 292 8.54 -10.21 27.78
CA GLY A 292 8.25 -8.79 27.82
C GLY A 292 6.79 -8.46 27.58
N HIS A 293 6.54 -7.23 27.16
CA HIS A 293 5.19 -6.71 26.91
C HIS A 293 5.08 -6.24 25.46
N ALA A 294 4.02 -6.64 24.77
CA ALA A 294 3.70 -6.23 23.42
C ALA A 294 2.38 -5.45 23.32
N GLU A 295 2.37 -4.49 22.40
CA GLU A 295 1.19 -3.71 22.02
C GLU A 295 0.97 -3.76 20.51
N VAL A 296 -0.30 -3.73 20.09
CA VAL A 296 -0.70 -3.69 18.68
C VAL A 296 -0.98 -2.24 18.29
N ILE A 297 -0.23 -1.74 17.31
CA ILE A 297 -0.35 -0.39 16.75
C ILE A 297 -1.20 -0.49 15.48
N TRP A 298 -2.27 0.28 15.43
CA TRP A 298 -3.31 0.17 14.40
C TRP A 298 -3.23 1.23 13.31
N ASP A 299 -2.59 2.36 13.61
CA ASP A 299 -2.45 3.49 12.72
C ASP A 299 -1.08 4.15 12.90
N GLY A 300 -0.66 4.91 11.89
CA GLY A 300 0.59 5.65 11.92
C GLY A 300 1.31 5.62 10.57
N ILE A 301 2.22 6.59 10.42
CA ILE A 301 2.97 6.79 9.17
C ILE A 301 3.80 5.56 8.79
N ASP A 302 4.34 4.84 9.79
CA ASP A 302 5.10 3.60 9.55
C ASP A 302 4.22 2.50 8.95
N ILE A 303 2.93 2.40 9.28
CA ILE A 303 2.02 1.41 8.69
C ILE A 303 1.72 1.78 7.25
N ASN A 304 1.39 3.05 7.02
CA ASN A 304 1.00 3.54 5.69
C ASN A 304 2.14 3.45 4.67
N GLU A 305 3.39 3.59 5.11
CA GLU A 305 4.54 3.56 4.22
C GLU A 305 5.22 2.19 4.12
N TYR A 306 5.03 1.27 5.08
CA TYR A 306 5.64 -0.06 5.04
C TYR A 306 4.81 -0.99 4.18
N GLU A 307 5.37 -1.43 3.05
CA GLU A 307 4.65 -2.27 2.09
C GLU A 307 4.25 -3.63 2.71
N GLY A 308 2.96 -3.95 2.59
CA GLY A 308 2.36 -5.19 3.08
C GLY A 308 1.97 -5.19 4.57
N ALA A 309 2.34 -4.17 5.35
CA ALA A 309 1.98 -4.08 6.76
C ALA A 309 0.51 -3.68 6.94
N GLU A 310 -0.26 -4.53 7.64
CA GLU A 310 -1.65 -4.22 8.02
C GLU A 310 -1.71 -3.44 9.34
N ARG A 311 -0.70 -3.62 10.17
CA ARG A 311 -0.54 -3.10 11.54
C ARG A 311 0.88 -3.39 12.01
N LEU A 312 1.30 -2.81 13.13
CA LEU A 312 2.60 -3.12 13.75
C LEU A 312 2.39 -3.71 15.13
N VAL A 313 3.38 -4.49 15.57
CA VAL A 313 3.49 -4.93 16.96
C VAL A 313 4.79 -4.39 17.52
N ARG A 314 4.70 -3.75 18.67
CA ARG A 314 5.86 -3.25 19.42
C ARG A 314 6.03 -4.10 20.67
N PHE A 315 7.24 -4.54 20.95
CA PHE A 315 7.58 -5.35 22.11
C PHE A 315 8.68 -4.70 22.92
N LYS A 316 8.44 -4.56 24.22
CA LYS A 316 9.40 -4.07 25.20
C LYS A 316 9.91 -5.22 26.06
N LEU A 317 11.23 -5.40 26.06
CA LEU A 317 11.93 -6.45 26.79
C LEU A 317 11.86 -6.24 28.30
N ASP A 318 11.55 -7.32 29.03
CA ASP A 318 11.78 -7.42 30.47
C ASP A 318 13.03 -8.26 30.77
N GLU A 319 13.17 -9.42 30.12
CA GLU A 319 14.30 -10.33 30.34
C GLU A 319 14.61 -11.14 29.08
N ALA A 320 15.91 -11.32 28.82
CA ALA A 320 16.45 -12.12 27.74
C ALA A 320 17.35 -13.23 28.28
N VAL A 321 17.24 -14.41 27.67
CA VAL A 321 18.05 -15.60 27.91
C VAL A 321 18.69 -16.02 26.58
N TYR A 322 20.01 -15.81 26.48
CA TYR A 322 20.79 -16.19 25.31
C TYR A 322 21.62 -17.44 25.56
N ILE A 323 21.58 -18.36 24.61
CA ILE A 323 22.31 -19.63 24.63
C ILE A 323 23.15 -19.73 23.35
N PRO A 324 24.45 -19.41 23.41
CA PRO A 324 25.35 -19.57 22.27
C PRO A 324 25.46 -21.05 21.87
N ASN A 325 25.42 -21.33 20.56
CA ASN A 325 25.54 -22.68 20.02
C ASN A 325 24.60 -23.68 20.71
N ALA A 326 23.34 -23.28 20.97
CA ALA A 326 22.36 -24.09 21.68
C ALA A 326 22.17 -25.47 21.04
N TYR A 327 22.15 -25.54 19.70
CA TYR A 327 21.98 -26.78 18.95
C TYR A 327 23.00 -26.89 17.81
N PRO A 328 23.51 -28.10 17.51
CA PRO A 328 24.45 -28.32 16.41
C PRO A 328 23.76 -28.47 15.05
N LEU A 329 22.66 -27.75 14.80
CA LEU A 329 21.88 -27.88 13.56
C LEU A 329 22.53 -27.10 12.42
N LYS A 330 22.77 -27.79 11.30
CA LYS A 330 23.20 -27.17 10.05
C LYS A 330 22.05 -27.10 9.07
N TRP A 331 21.83 -25.93 8.48
CA TRP A 331 20.72 -25.65 7.60
C TRP A 331 21.20 -25.34 6.17
N SER A 332 20.34 -25.60 5.19
CA SER A 332 20.52 -25.16 3.82
C SER A 332 20.50 -23.64 3.72
N THR A 333 20.88 -23.12 2.54
CA THR A 333 20.50 -21.76 2.15
C THR A 333 18.98 -21.62 2.14
N VAL A 334 18.53 -20.39 2.32
CA VAL A 334 17.10 -20.05 2.41
C VAL A 334 16.49 -19.97 1.02
N ASP A 335 15.33 -20.59 0.85
CA ASP A 335 14.43 -20.35 -0.29
C ASP A 335 13.26 -19.46 0.14
N ALA A 336 13.24 -18.23 -0.38
CA ALA A 336 12.35 -17.17 0.05
C ALA A 336 10.88 -17.54 -0.21
N SER A 337 9.99 -17.17 0.71
CA SER A 337 8.55 -17.33 0.49
C SER A 337 8.10 -16.42 -0.65
N PRO A 338 7.30 -16.89 -1.63
CA PRO A 338 6.81 -16.04 -2.71
C PRO A 338 5.92 -14.89 -2.21
N PHE A 339 5.31 -15.04 -1.04
CA PHE A 339 4.50 -13.99 -0.40
C PHE A 339 5.33 -12.81 0.12
N LEU A 340 6.65 -12.94 0.28
CA LEU A 340 7.52 -11.85 0.72
C LEU A 340 7.85 -10.85 -0.40
N ALA A 341 7.56 -11.19 -1.65
CA ALA A 341 7.80 -10.28 -2.79
C ALA A 341 6.98 -8.98 -2.69
N ALA A 342 5.79 -9.05 -2.09
CA ALA A 342 4.89 -7.91 -1.86
C ALA A 342 5.02 -7.31 -0.44
N THR A 343 6.20 -7.47 0.19
CA THR A 343 6.47 -6.95 1.53
C THR A 343 7.78 -6.19 1.56
N ASP A 344 7.90 -5.26 2.51
CA ASP A 344 9.09 -4.46 2.72
C ASP A 344 10.05 -5.05 3.78
N SER A 345 11.14 -4.33 4.03
CA SER A 345 11.97 -4.39 5.24
C SER A 345 12.15 -2.98 5.80
N TRP A 346 12.52 -2.83 7.07
CA TRP A 346 12.75 -1.48 7.62
C TRP A 346 13.92 -0.78 6.94
N ILE A 347 14.91 -1.53 6.48
CA ILE A 347 16.07 -1.03 5.74
C ILE A 347 15.62 -0.42 4.40
N GLU A 348 14.81 -1.16 3.64
CA GLU A 348 14.25 -0.72 2.36
C GLU A 348 13.37 0.54 2.56
N LEU A 349 12.47 0.55 3.56
CA LEU A 349 11.65 1.72 3.89
C LEU A 349 12.51 2.94 4.30
N GLU A 350 13.52 2.78 5.15
CA GLU A 350 14.39 3.88 5.56
C GLU A 350 15.20 4.45 4.39
N ASN A 351 15.68 3.59 3.49
CA ASN A 351 16.36 4.02 2.27
C ASN A 351 15.40 4.81 1.38
N ARG A 352 14.16 4.34 1.21
CA ARG A 352 13.10 5.08 0.49
C ARG A 352 12.82 6.44 1.12
N ARG A 353 12.71 6.54 2.46
CA ARG A 353 12.53 7.80 3.19
C ARG A 353 13.70 8.77 2.99
N LYS A 354 14.94 8.30 3.15
CA LYS A 354 16.14 9.12 2.97
C LYS A 354 16.19 9.67 1.55
N TYR A 355 15.95 8.81 0.56
CA TYR A 355 15.90 9.20 -0.84
C TYR A 355 14.79 10.23 -1.11
N ASN A 356 13.56 9.99 -0.64
CA ASN A 356 12.44 10.91 -0.80
C ASN A 356 12.78 12.30 -0.22
N LYS A 357 13.39 12.35 0.97
CA LYS A 357 13.83 13.61 1.59
C LYS A 357 14.93 14.34 0.82
N GLU A 358 15.85 13.60 0.19
CA GLU A 358 16.86 14.20 -0.70
C GLU A 358 16.24 14.78 -1.97
N ILE A 359 15.23 14.12 -2.51
CA ILE A 359 14.52 14.59 -3.68
C ILE A 359 13.56 15.73 -3.36
N GLU A 360 12.93 15.75 -2.18
CA GLU A 360 12.09 16.87 -1.72
C GLU A 360 12.88 18.20 -1.73
N LYS A 361 14.19 18.16 -1.49
CA LYS A 361 15.05 19.35 -1.61
C LYS A 361 15.25 19.80 -3.07
N LYS A 362 15.01 18.90 -4.03
CA LYS A 362 15.18 19.08 -5.48
C LYS A 362 13.83 19.11 -6.22
N THR A 363 12.70 19.19 -5.52
CA THR A 363 11.33 19.10 -6.05
C THR A 363 11.06 20.06 -7.23
N ASN A 364 11.66 21.25 -7.21
CA ASN A 364 11.50 22.27 -8.25
C ASN A 364 12.68 22.35 -9.23
N GLN A 365 13.57 21.34 -9.23
CA GLN A 365 14.69 21.24 -10.15
C GLN A 365 14.41 20.16 -11.19
N TYR A 366 14.84 20.42 -12.43
CA TYR A 366 14.80 19.42 -13.48
C TYR A 366 15.89 18.36 -13.23
N GLN A 367 15.48 17.10 -13.25
CA GLN A 367 16.34 15.92 -13.12
C GLN A 367 16.25 15.08 -14.39
N SER A 368 17.31 14.34 -14.68
CA SER A 368 17.38 13.48 -15.85
C SER A 368 16.75 12.12 -15.58
N TYR A 369 15.85 11.70 -16.47
CA TYR A 369 15.23 10.38 -16.49
C TYR A 369 15.58 9.68 -17.79
N LYS A 370 15.87 8.38 -17.72
CA LYS A 370 16.13 7.54 -18.89
C LYS A 370 14.83 6.89 -19.35
N VAL A 371 14.62 6.90 -20.67
CA VAL A 371 13.53 6.17 -21.29
C VAL A 371 13.91 4.69 -21.36
N VAL A 372 13.16 3.84 -20.67
CA VAL A 372 13.45 2.39 -20.59
C VAL A 372 12.55 1.53 -21.45
N LYS A 373 11.36 2.05 -21.78
CA LYS A 373 10.40 1.40 -22.67
C LYS A 373 9.62 2.46 -23.44
N VAL A 374 9.31 2.14 -24.69
CA VAL A 374 8.43 2.92 -25.58
C VAL A 374 7.35 1.97 -26.10
N GLN A 375 6.10 2.40 -26.09
CA GLN A 375 4.96 1.59 -26.52
C GLN A 375 3.97 2.45 -27.30
N ASP A 376 3.61 2.03 -28.51
CA ASP A 376 2.53 2.64 -29.27
C ASP A 376 1.18 2.13 -28.74
N GLU A 377 0.36 3.03 -28.20
CA GLU A 377 -0.98 2.69 -27.71
C GLU A 377 -2.02 2.80 -28.82
N THR A 378 -1.79 3.72 -29.76
CA THR A 378 -2.53 3.90 -31.01
C THR A 378 -1.58 4.49 -32.06
N LYS A 379 -2.06 4.74 -33.27
CA LYS A 379 -1.26 5.41 -34.32
C LYS A 379 -0.79 6.81 -33.90
N ASP A 380 -1.55 7.51 -33.07
CA ASP A 380 -1.26 8.88 -32.65
C ASP A 380 -0.92 9.03 -31.16
N ILE A 381 -0.95 7.96 -30.34
CA ILE A 381 -0.60 8.01 -28.92
C ILE A 381 0.52 7.02 -28.61
N ARG A 382 1.61 7.53 -27.99
CA ARG A 382 2.78 6.76 -27.60
C ARG A 382 3.10 6.95 -26.12
N SER A 383 3.32 5.85 -25.42
CA SER A 383 3.75 5.79 -24.03
C SER A 383 5.27 5.72 -23.92
N PHE A 384 5.81 6.50 -22.98
CA PHE A 384 7.23 6.51 -22.60
C PHE A 384 7.36 6.19 -21.12
N TYR A 385 8.15 5.16 -20.81
CA TYR A 385 8.43 4.73 -19.45
C TYR A 385 9.78 5.32 -19.04
N LEU A 386 9.79 6.01 -17.91
CA LEU A 386 10.90 6.83 -17.45
C LEU A 386 11.39 6.34 -16.09
N GLU A 387 12.70 6.13 -15.98
CA GLU A 387 13.38 5.75 -14.74
C GLU A 387 14.45 6.78 -14.41
N ALA A 388 14.59 7.13 -13.13
CA ALA A 388 15.60 8.06 -12.65
C ALA A 388 17.00 7.51 -12.95
N THR A 389 17.92 8.36 -13.43
CA THR A 389 19.28 7.93 -13.77
C THR A 389 20.20 7.69 -12.56
N SER A 390 19.67 7.74 -11.34
CA SER A 390 20.47 7.61 -10.11
C SER A 390 21.10 6.22 -10.04
N LYS A 391 22.42 6.18 -9.81
CA LYS A 391 23.21 4.94 -9.66
C LYS A 391 23.29 4.44 -8.21
N GLN A 392 22.54 5.04 -7.28
CA GLN A 392 22.54 4.57 -5.91
C GLN A 392 21.82 3.22 -5.80
N PRO A 393 22.44 2.20 -5.19
CA PRO A 393 21.76 0.96 -4.89
C PRO A 393 20.50 1.25 -4.06
N LEU A 394 19.36 0.68 -4.45
CA LEU A 394 18.05 0.81 -3.77
C LEU A 394 17.35 2.19 -3.87
N ALA A 395 17.85 3.13 -4.70
CA ALA A 395 17.07 4.33 -5.01
C ALA A 395 15.83 3.95 -5.85
N PRO A 396 14.62 4.41 -5.50
CA PRO A 396 13.46 4.21 -6.35
C PRO A 396 13.69 4.91 -7.70
N LEU A 397 13.21 4.26 -8.76
CA LEU A 397 13.39 4.68 -10.14
C LEU A 397 12.34 5.74 -10.54
N SER A 398 11.37 6.02 -9.66
CA SER A 398 10.41 7.12 -9.74
C SER A 398 10.25 7.75 -8.35
N LEU A 399 9.75 8.99 -8.30
CA LEU A 399 9.34 9.61 -7.03
C LEU A 399 7.88 9.27 -6.77
N PRO A 400 7.46 9.22 -5.50
CA PRO A 400 6.05 9.08 -5.17
C PRO A 400 5.20 10.18 -5.81
N PHE A 401 4.01 9.81 -6.26
CA PHE A 401 3.01 10.73 -6.78
C PHE A 401 1.61 10.26 -6.39
N LYS A 402 0.61 11.13 -6.56
CA LYS A 402 -0.79 10.76 -6.42
C LYS A 402 -1.41 10.51 -7.78
N ALA A 403 -2.28 9.50 -7.87
CA ALA A 403 -2.97 9.18 -9.12
C ALA A 403 -3.74 10.40 -9.64
N GLY A 404 -3.47 10.77 -10.90
CA GLY A 404 -3.99 11.98 -11.54
C GLY A 404 -2.98 13.14 -11.69
N GLN A 405 -1.87 13.12 -10.96
CA GLN A 405 -0.81 14.12 -11.13
C GLN A 405 -0.14 14.06 -12.51
N PHE A 406 0.52 15.15 -12.89
CA PHE A 406 1.28 15.28 -14.13
C PHE A 406 2.76 15.48 -13.89
N LEU A 407 3.54 15.20 -14.92
CA LEU A 407 4.99 15.32 -14.94
C LEU A 407 5.41 16.54 -15.80
N PRO A 408 6.00 17.60 -15.20
CA PRO A 408 6.54 18.73 -15.96
C PRO A 408 7.87 18.34 -16.62
N ILE A 409 7.88 18.31 -17.94
CA ILE A 409 9.06 17.96 -18.74
C ILE A 409 9.68 19.20 -19.39
N LYS A 410 10.98 19.11 -19.60
CA LYS A 410 11.78 20.10 -20.33
C LYS A 410 12.48 19.38 -21.49
N ILE A 411 12.38 19.97 -22.68
CA ILE A 411 13.04 19.43 -23.87
C ILE A 411 13.68 20.55 -24.69
N LYS A 412 14.86 20.28 -25.22
CA LYS A 412 15.55 21.20 -26.12
C LYS A 412 15.25 20.81 -27.56
N ALA A 413 14.66 21.71 -28.33
CA ALA A 413 14.39 21.50 -29.75
C ALA A 413 15.66 21.70 -30.60
N ALA A 414 15.61 21.27 -31.87
CA ALA A 414 16.72 21.37 -32.81
C ALA A 414 17.17 22.82 -33.08
N ASP A 415 16.29 23.80 -32.89
CA ASP A 415 16.59 25.23 -32.98
C ASP A 415 17.37 25.78 -31.77
N GLY A 416 17.67 24.92 -30.80
CA GLY A 416 18.39 25.26 -29.58
C GLY A 416 17.51 25.83 -28.47
N LYS A 417 16.21 26.06 -28.70
CA LYS A 417 15.28 26.58 -27.69
C LYS A 417 14.80 25.48 -26.76
N THR A 418 14.51 25.89 -25.53
CA THR A 418 13.95 25.01 -24.50
C THR A 418 12.44 25.18 -24.46
N HIS A 419 11.72 24.07 -24.52
CA HIS A 419 10.28 24.01 -24.39
C HIS A 419 9.89 23.20 -23.16
N PHE A 420 8.78 23.60 -22.54
CA PHE A 420 8.23 22.97 -21.35
C PHE A 420 6.84 22.44 -21.65
N ARG A 421 6.54 21.21 -21.24
CA ARG A 421 5.20 20.61 -21.36
C ARG A 421 4.89 19.79 -20.12
N SER A 422 3.61 19.57 -19.87
CA SER A 422 3.13 18.72 -18.80
C SER A 422 2.37 17.56 -19.41
N TYR A 423 2.62 16.35 -18.91
CA TYR A 423 1.89 15.15 -19.31
C TYR A 423 1.44 14.41 -18.05
N SER A 424 0.15 14.08 -17.96
CA SER A 424 -0.37 13.29 -16.84
C SER A 424 0.39 11.96 -16.74
N LEU A 425 0.71 11.58 -15.51
CA LEU A 425 1.22 10.25 -15.23
C LEU A 425 0.08 9.28 -15.49
N SER A 426 0.35 8.33 -16.36
CA SER A 426 -0.66 7.44 -16.94
C SER A 426 -0.60 6.02 -16.37
N ASP A 427 0.24 5.79 -15.36
CA ASP A 427 0.36 4.52 -14.61
C ASP A 427 0.02 4.68 -13.13
N SER A 428 -0.07 3.55 -12.42
CA SER A 428 -0.26 3.57 -10.96
C SER A 428 0.95 4.16 -10.22
N PRO A 429 0.73 4.92 -9.13
CA PRO A 429 1.78 5.33 -8.19
C PRO A 429 2.60 4.21 -7.55
N SER A 430 2.09 2.97 -7.53
CA SER A 430 2.82 1.82 -6.99
C SER A 430 3.97 1.35 -7.90
N GLN A 431 4.00 1.81 -9.15
CA GLN A 431 4.99 1.40 -10.12
C GLN A 431 6.32 2.12 -9.87
N ASN A 432 7.42 1.36 -9.97
CA ASN A 432 8.77 1.89 -9.86
C ASN A 432 9.26 2.49 -11.20
N HIS A 433 8.41 3.27 -11.88
CA HIS A 433 8.72 4.07 -13.07
C HIS A 433 7.64 5.14 -13.23
N TYR A 434 7.90 6.17 -14.03
CA TYR A 434 6.83 7.01 -14.58
C TYR A 434 6.41 6.51 -15.95
N ARG A 435 5.13 6.64 -16.28
CA ARG A 435 4.65 6.52 -17.65
C ARG A 435 3.93 7.78 -18.07
N ILE A 436 4.40 8.43 -19.12
CA ILE A 436 3.66 9.50 -19.80
C ILE A 436 3.17 8.96 -21.15
N SER A 437 1.95 9.33 -21.56
CA SER A 437 1.38 8.90 -22.83
C SER A 437 0.97 10.12 -23.65
N VAL A 438 1.65 10.28 -24.78
CA VAL A 438 1.69 11.54 -25.54
C VAL A 438 0.94 11.35 -26.84
N LYS A 439 -0.09 12.18 -27.06
CA LYS A 439 -0.76 12.29 -28.36
C LYS A 439 0.05 13.18 -29.30
N ARG A 440 0.32 12.70 -30.51
CA ARG A 440 0.96 13.45 -31.60
C ARG A 440 -0.06 14.39 -32.23
N LEU A 441 0.23 15.69 -32.22
CA LEU A 441 -0.62 16.69 -32.85
C LEU A 441 -0.08 17.02 -34.25
N VAL A 442 -0.80 16.59 -35.29
CA VAL A 442 -0.49 16.81 -36.71
C VAL A 442 -1.62 17.61 -37.38
N GLY A 443 -1.34 18.27 -38.50
CA GLY A 443 -2.33 19.08 -39.25
C GLY A 443 -1.88 20.53 -39.44
N ASP A 444 -2.84 21.45 -39.55
CA ASP A 444 -2.61 22.87 -39.87
C ASP A 444 -1.83 23.64 -38.78
N ALA A 445 -1.86 23.14 -37.54
CA ALA A 445 -1.07 23.65 -36.42
C ALA A 445 -0.38 22.48 -35.69
N PRO A 446 0.74 21.94 -36.22
CA PRO A 446 1.40 20.78 -35.64
C PRO A 446 2.03 21.11 -34.29
N GLY A 447 1.86 20.23 -33.30
CA GLY A 447 2.38 20.44 -31.95
C GLY A 447 3.87 20.12 -31.86
N LEU A 448 4.72 21.14 -31.74
CA LEU A 448 6.19 21.01 -31.74
C LEU A 448 6.72 19.90 -30.82
N VAL A 449 6.45 19.99 -29.52
CA VAL A 449 6.99 19.03 -28.52
C VAL A 449 6.38 17.63 -28.70
N SER A 450 5.09 17.52 -29.01
CA SER A 450 4.47 16.21 -29.22
C SER A 450 5.10 15.45 -30.39
N ASN A 451 5.41 16.14 -31.49
CA ASN A 451 6.09 15.54 -32.64
C ASN A 451 7.54 15.21 -32.30
N LEU A 452 8.25 16.10 -31.59
CA LEU A 452 9.62 15.88 -31.16
C LEU A 452 9.77 14.61 -30.31
N LEU A 453 8.86 14.39 -29.35
CA LEU A 453 8.87 13.20 -28.52
C LEU A 453 8.62 11.93 -29.34
N HIS A 454 7.67 11.98 -30.29
CA HIS A 454 7.39 10.85 -31.18
C HIS A 454 8.55 10.52 -32.12
N GLU A 455 9.29 11.53 -32.59
CA GLU A 455 10.34 11.35 -33.59
C GLU A 455 11.71 11.02 -32.98
N GLN A 456 12.04 11.60 -31.82
CA GLN A 456 13.40 11.56 -31.28
C GLN A 456 13.54 10.76 -29.98
N LEU A 457 12.46 10.57 -29.23
CA LEU A 457 12.55 9.90 -27.93
C LEU A 457 12.46 8.38 -28.13
N GLN A 458 13.57 7.69 -27.87
CA GLN A 458 13.71 6.24 -28.02
C GLN A 458 14.20 5.62 -26.70
N VAL A 459 14.17 4.29 -26.61
CA VAL A 459 14.77 3.59 -25.46
C VAL A 459 16.24 3.98 -25.34
N GLY A 460 16.65 4.42 -24.16
CA GLY A 460 17.97 4.95 -23.87
C GLY A 460 18.08 6.46 -23.87
N SER A 461 17.15 7.18 -24.49
CA SER A 461 17.13 8.65 -24.48
C SER A 461 16.96 9.21 -23.07
N LEU A 462 17.48 10.42 -22.85
CA LEU A 462 17.31 11.16 -21.61
C LEU A 462 16.22 12.22 -21.77
N LEU A 463 15.38 12.34 -20.75
CA LEU A 463 14.34 13.36 -20.64
C LEU A 463 14.50 14.09 -19.31
N GLU A 464 14.51 15.42 -19.35
CA GLU A 464 14.55 16.23 -18.14
C GLU A 464 13.13 16.45 -17.61
N SER A 465 12.93 16.22 -16.30
CA SER A 465 11.64 16.42 -15.64
C SER A 465 11.79 16.96 -14.22
N MET A 466 10.83 17.77 -13.77
CA MET A 466 10.65 18.03 -12.34
C MET A 466 9.94 16.86 -11.65
N SER A 467 9.77 16.96 -10.33
CA SER A 467 8.87 16.10 -9.58
C SER A 467 7.41 16.19 -10.08
N PRO A 468 6.59 15.16 -9.86
CA PRO A 468 5.16 15.17 -10.16
C PRO A 468 4.43 16.35 -9.49
N LYS A 469 3.48 16.95 -10.19
CA LYS A 469 2.72 18.16 -9.80
C LYS A 469 1.24 17.98 -10.10
N GLY A 470 0.41 18.89 -9.60
CA GLY A 470 -1.02 18.93 -9.88
C GLY A 470 -1.88 18.56 -8.68
N GLU A 471 -3.07 19.17 -8.65
CA GLU A 471 -4.10 19.00 -7.61
C GLU A 471 -5.27 18.13 -8.08
N PHE A 472 -5.28 17.74 -9.37
CA PHE A 472 -6.25 16.78 -9.91
C PHE A 472 -5.88 15.37 -9.47
N VAL A 473 -6.16 15.07 -8.21
CA VAL A 473 -5.76 13.81 -7.57
C VAL A 473 -6.97 13.02 -7.13
N LEU A 474 -6.84 11.69 -7.22
CA LEU A 474 -7.82 10.79 -6.63
C LEU A 474 -7.95 11.05 -5.13
N SER A 475 -9.17 11.12 -4.64
CA SER A 475 -9.45 11.33 -3.22
C SER A 475 -9.38 10.02 -2.45
N ASP A 476 -8.99 10.11 -1.18
CA ASP A 476 -8.83 8.97 -0.27
C ASP A 476 -10.18 8.44 0.29
N ASN A 477 -11.32 8.86 -0.27
CA ASN A 477 -12.64 8.42 0.18
C ASN A 477 -13.07 7.09 -0.48
N GLN A 478 -14.14 6.48 0.03
CA GLN A 478 -14.65 5.18 -0.45
C GLN A 478 -15.89 5.28 -1.36
N ARG A 479 -16.26 6.49 -1.81
CA ARG A 479 -17.44 6.69 -2.66
C ARG A 479 -17.24 6.01 -4.02
N PRO A 480 -18.32 5.47 -4.62
CA PRO A 480 -18.29 5.06 -6.02
C PRO A 480 -17.73 6.18 -6.90
N VAL A 481 -16.73 5.84 -7.72
CA VAL A 481 -16.05 6.83 -8.56
C VAL A 481 -16.53 6.72 -10.00
N VAL A 482 -16.67 7.86 -10.66
CA VAL A 482 -16.97 7.95 -12.09
C VAL A 482 -15.82 8.65 -12.80
N LEU A 483 -15.07 7.87 -13.58
CA LEU A 483 -13.92 8.32 -14.37
C LEU A 483 -14.40 8.61 -15.80
N LEU A 484 -14.59 9.89 -16.13
CA LEU A 484 -15.11 10.37 -17.42
C LEU A 484 -13.98 10.97 -18.25
N SER A 485 -13.67 10.37 -19.39
CA SER A 485 -12.61 10.90 -20.25
C SER A 485 -12.91 10.82 -21.74
N ALA A 486 -12.20 11.65 -22.50
CA ALA A 486 -12.22 11.58 -23.96
C ALA A 486 -10.82 11.75 -24.57
N GLY A 487 -10.53 10.93 -25.59
CA GLY A 487 -9.24 10.93 -26.28
C GLY A 487 -8.05 10.77 -25.32
N VAL A 488 -7.02 11.63 -25.46
CA VAL A 488 -5.82 11.55 -24.61
C VAL A 488 -6.09 11.92 -23.14
N GLY A 489 -7.26 12.49 -22.81
CA GLY A 489 -7.70 12.72 -21.42
C GLY A 489 -7.91 11.44 -20.61
N ILE A 490 -7.81 10.27 -21.25
CA ILE A 490 -7.79 8.96 -20.59
C ILE A 490 -6.57 8.79 -19.65
N THR A 491 -5.47 9.52 -19.88
CA THR A 491 -4.19 9.29 -19.18
C THR A 491 -4.28 9.40 -17.65
N PRO A 492 -4.80 10.48 -17.03
CA PRO A 492 -4.99 10.51 -15.58
C PRO A 492 -6.01 9.47 -15.12
N MET A 493 -7.02 9.13 -15.94
CA MET A 493 -8.04 8.12 -15.59
C MET A 493 -7.44 6.71 -15.47
N ILE A 494 -6.46 6.35 -16.31
CA ILE A 494 -5.74 5.07 -16.19
C ILE A 494 -4.93 5.00 -14.89
N SER A 495 -4.29 6.11 -14.50
CA SER A 495 -3.58 6.19 -13.23
C SER A 495 -4.53 6.00 -12.04
N MET A 496 -5.68 6.69 -12.05
CA MET A 496 -6.72 6.55 -11.03
C MET A 496 -7.33 5.15 -11.00
N LEU A 497 -7.66 4.58 -12.16
CA LEU A 497 -8.22 3.23 -12.28
C LEU A 497 -7.29 2.20 -11.64
N GLN A 498 -6.02 2.16 -12.05
CA GLN A 498 -5.06 1.19 -11.53
C GLN A 498 -4.82 1.37 -10.03
N SER A 499 -4.72 2.62 -9.55
CA SER A 499 -4.57 2.91 -8.11
C SER A 499 -5.73 2.35 -7.29
N ILE A 500 -6.98 2.52 -7.74
CA ILE A 500 -8.16 2.00 -7.01
C ILE A 500 -8.19 0.47 -7.04
N ILE A 501 -7.82 -0.15 -8.18
CA ILE A 501 -7.77 -1.61 -8.29
C ILE A 501 -6.75 -2.19 -7.31
N GLU A 502 -5.56 -1.61 -7.25
CA GLU A 502 -4.50 -2.03 -6.34
C GLU A 502 -4.89 -1.83 -4.87
N ASP A 503 -5.49 -0.69 -4.53
CA ASP A 503 -5.98 -0.41 -3.17
C ASP A 503 -7.10 -1.36 -2.75
N ASN A 504 -8.06 -1.66 -3.64
CA ASN A 504 -9.11 -2.63 -3.38
C ASN A 504 -8.54 -4.05 -3.15
N VAL A 505 -7.56 -4.47 -3.96
CA VAL A 505 -6.89 -5.77 -3.77
C VAL A 505 -6.12 -5.82 -2.45
N ARG A 506 -5.38 -4.75 -2.13
CA ARG A 506 -4.57 -4.65 -0.91
C ARG A 506 -5.42 -4.67 0.36
N THR A 507 -6.51 -3.90 0.38
CA THR A 507 -7.35 -3.71 1.58
C THR A 507 -8.53 -4.69 1.66
N GLY A 508 -8.83 -5.43 0.59
CA GLY A 508 -10.07 -6.19 0.46
C GLY A 508 -11.32 -5.32 0.29
N ALA A 509 -11.16 -4.00 0.06
CA ALA A 509 -12.27 -3.10 -0.24
C ALA A 509 -12.83 -3.35 -1.65
N ASN A 510 -14.08 -2.94 -1.86
CA ASN A 510 -14.79 -3.07 -3.14
C ASN A 510 -15.30 -1.71 -3.62
N ARG A 511 -14.46 -0.66 -3.61
CA ARG A 511 -14.84 0.66 -4.14
C ARG A 511 -15.30 0.51 -5.59
N LEU A 512 -16.55 0.88 -5.86
CA LEU A 512 -17.20 0.72 -7.17
C LEU A 512 -16.66 1.76 -8.16
N ILE A 513 -16.37 1.32 -9.39
CA ILE A 513 -15.75 2.15 -10.43
C ILE A 513 -16.63 2.13 -11.68
N TYR A 514 -16.94 3.31 -12.19
CA TYR A 514 -17.54 3.53 -13.51
C TYR A 514 -16.52 4.20 -14.42
N PHE A 515 -15.98 3.46 -15.38
CA PHE A 515 -15.01 3.96 -16.36
C PHE A 515 -15.72 4.25 -17.67
N ILE A 516 -15.87 5.54 -18.01
CA ILE A 516 -16.63 5.99 -19.17
C ILE A 516 -15.69 6.76 -20.09
N TYR A 517 -15.45 6.22 -21.29
CA TYR A 517 -14.45 6.75 -22.22
C TYR A 517 -15.02 7.00 -23.61
N GLY A 518 -14.77 8.21 -24.14
CA GLY A 518 -15.14 8.64 -25.49
C GLY A 518 -13.94 8.73 -26.44
N THR A 519 -14.05 8.20 -27.65
CA THR A 519 -13.08 8.43 -28.73
C THR A 519 -13.78 8.42 -30.10
N GLN A 520 -13.06 8.71 -31.18
CA GLN A 520 -13.65 8.76 -32.52
C GLN A 520 -14.09 7.38 -32.98
N HIS A 521 -13.19 6.39 -32.95
CA HIS A 521 -13.48 5.00 -33.31
C HIS A 521 -12.50 4.03 -32.62
N SER A 522 -12.70 2.72 -32.79
CA SER A 522 -11.94 1.66 -32.12
C SER A 522 -10.41 1.77 -32.32
N GLN A 523 -9.95 2.15 -33.50
CA GLN A 523 -8.50 2.31 -33.78
C GLN A 523 -7.83 3.49 -33.03
N ASN A 524 -8.59 4.45 -32.49
CA ASN A 524 -8.07 5.52 -31.62
C ASN A 524 -8.27 5.23 -30.12
N HIS A 525 -8.61 3.99 -29.77
CA HIS A 525 -8.88 3.62 -28.39
C HIS A 525 -7.60 3.17 -27.69
N ALA A 526 -6.86 4.13 -27.13
CA ALA A 526 -5.70 3.84 -26.29
C ALA A 526 -6.11 3.09 -25.01
N PHE A 527 -5.27 2.15 -24.55
CA PHE A 527 -5.45 1.37 -23.32
C PHE A 527 -6.67 0.43 -23.27
N ARG A 528 -7.33 0.14 -24.40
CA ARG A 528 -8.48 -0.77 -24.44
C ARG A 528 -8.15 -2.13 -23.80
N ASP A 529 -7.06 -2.76 -24.22
CA ASP A 529 -6.68 -4.10 -23.74
C ASP A 529 -6.42 -4.12 -22.24
N LEU A 530 -5.81 -3.06 -21.71
CA LEU A 530 -5.57 -2.89 -20.27
C LEU A 530 -6.91 -2.84 -19.52
N VAL A 531 -7.80 -1.92 -19.89
CA VAL A 531 -9.09 -1.74 -19.21
C VAL A 531 -9.97 -2.99 -19.35
N ASP A 532 -10.02 -3.61 -20.54
CA ASP A 532 -10.78 -4.82 -20.80
C ASP A 532 -10.25 -6.01 -19.96
N SER A 533 -8.93 -6.10 -19.77
CA SER A 533 -8.32 -7.15 -18.94
C SER A 533 -8.69 -7.01 -17.46
N ILE A 534 -8.70 -5.77 -16.95
CA ILE A 534 -9.10 -5.46 -15.57
C ILE A 534 -10.60 -5.76 -15.40
N ALA A 535 -11.45 -5.31 -16.33
CA ALA A 535 -12.91 -5.51 -16.25
C ALA A 535 -13.30 -7.01 -16.21
N LYS A 536 -12.54 -7.88 -16.87
CA LYS A 536 -12.77 -9.34 -16.83
C LYS A 536 -12.60 -9.90 -15.42
N THR A 537 -11.60 -9.46 -14.67
CA THR A 537 -11.26 -10.00 -13.34
C THR A 537 -11.87 -9.21 -12.19
N THR A 538 -12.38 -8.00 -12.43
CA THR A 538 -12.91 -7.12 -11.38
C THR A 538 -14.45 -7.02 -11.42
N PRO A 539 -15.18 -7.53 -10.42
CA PRO A 539 -16.65 -7.42 -10.36
C PRO A 539 -17.18 -5.99 -10.17
N TRP A 540 -16.43 -5.15 -9.44
CA TRP A 540 -16.76 -3.76 -9.09
C TRP A 540 -16.23 -2.73 -10.10
N LEU A 541 -15.90 -3.15 -11.33
CA LEU A 541 -15.58 -2.25 -12.44
C LEU A 541 -16.66 -2.38 -13.53
N LYS A 542 -17.30 -1.25 -13.84
CA LYS A 542 -18.26 -1.09 -14.95
C LYS A 542 -17.66 -0.16 -15.98
N VAL A 543 -17.71 -0.55 -17.25
CA VAL A 543 -17.02 0.15 -18.34
C VAL A 543 -18.01 0.51 -19.44
N ALA A 544 -17.88 1.72 -19.97
CA ALA A 544 -18.62 2.16 -21.14
C ALA A 544 -17.73 2.90 -22.14
N TYR A 545 -17.82 2.50 -23.40
CA TYR A 545 -17.08 3.09 -24.51
C TYR A 545 -18.03 3.78 -25.48
N CYS A 546 -17.77 5.05 -25.78
CA CYS A 546 -18.54 5.85 -26.72
C CYS A 546 -17.71 6.16 -27.97
N TYR A 547 -18.16 5.73 -29.14
CA TYR A 547 -17.50 6.01 -30.42
C TYR A 547 -18.32 6.98 -31.25
N SER A 548 -17.78 8.18 -31.49
CA SER A 548 -18.50 9.25 -32.20
C SER A 548 -18.54 9.08 -33.72
N GLN A 549 -17.71 8.20 -34.28
CA GLN A 549 -17.68 7.84 -35.71
C GLN A 549 -17.84 6.32 -35.87
N GLN A 550 -18.52 5.89 -36.94
CA GLN A 550 -18.66 4.47 -37.26
C GLN A 550 -17.31 3.90 -37.71
N SER A 551 -16.96 2.71 -37.22
CA SER A 551 -15.82 1.95 -37.73
C SER A 551 -16.08 1.55 -39.18
N VAL A 552 -15.05 1.64 -40.03
CA VAL A 552 -15.10 1.21 -41.44
C VAL A 552 -15.24 -0.31 -41.57
N GLU A 553 -14.91 -1.04 -40.51
CA GLU A 553 -15.12 -2.49 -40.40
C GLU A 553 -16.44 -2.77 -39.70
N ASN A 554 -17.18 -3.77 -40.21
CA ASN A 554 -18.37 -4.37 -39.62
C ASN A 554 -18.07 -4.99 -38.24
N GLU A 555 -17.60 -4.19 -37.28
CA GLU A 555 -17.66 -4.52 -35.86
C GLU A 555 -19.14 -4.47 -35.47
N THR A 556 -19.88 -5.54 -35.79
CA THR A 556 -21.08 -5.84 -35.04
C THR A 556 -20.65 -6.02 -33.60
N PHE A 557 -20.80 -4.96 -32.80
CA PHE A 557 -20.79 -5.04 -31.33
C PHE A 557 -22.04 -5.83 -30.92
N THR A 558 -22.05 -7.13 -31.25
CA THR A 558 -23.08 -8.05 -30.83
C THR A 558 -23.08 -8.03 -29.31
N ARG A 559 -24.26 -7.79 -28.73
CA ARG A 559 -24.57 -7.89 -27.29
C ARG A 559 -24.41 -9.34 -26.78
N GLN A 560 -23.34 -10.04 -27.15
CA GLN A 560 -23.09 -11.41 -26.77
C GLN A 560 -21.84 -11.44 -25.89
N ASN A 561 -22.11 -11.60 -24.60
CA ASN A 561 -21.20 -11.76 -23.47
C ASN A 561 -20.40 -10.52 -23.04
N GLN A 562 -20.96 -9.73 -22.11
CA GLN A 562 -20.34 -9.31 -20.83
C GLN A 562 -21.16 -8.19 -20.17
N ASP A 563 -21.86 -8.44 -19.05
CA ASP A 563 -22.63 -7.44 -18.25
C ASP A 563 -21.79 -6.26 -17.67
N LYS A 564 -20.52 -6.13 -18.08
CA LYS A 564 -19.54 -5.21 -17.51
C LYS A 564 -19.01 -4.16 -18.49
N ILE A 565 -18.96 -4.45 -19.79
CA ILE A 565 -18.47 -3.50 -20.81
C ILE A 565 -19.59 -3.19 -21.78
N GLN A 566 -19.95 -1.92 -21.91
CA GLN A 566 -21.01 -1.45 -22.80
C GLN A 566 -20.45 -0.54 -23.90
N TYR A 567 -21.03 -0.62 -25.09
CA TYR A 567 -20.64 0.18 -26.26
C TYR A 567 -21.80 1.08 -26.68
N PHE A 568 -21.49 2.35 -26.93
CA PHE A 568 -22.43 3.38 -27.35
C PHE A 568 -21.94 4.06 -28.63
N SER A 569 -22.88 4.37 -29.51
CA SER A 569 -22.61 5.20 -30.69
C SER A 569 -22.85 6.67 -30.35
N GLY A 570 -21.97 7.55 -30.81
CA GLY A 570 -22.00 8.98 -30.54
C GLY A 570 -21.11 9.41 -29.38
N HIS A 571 -21.27 10.66 -28.96
CA HIS A 571 -20.57 11.23 -27.81
C HIS A 571 -21.23 10.81 -26.50
N VAL A 572 -20.48 10.88 -25.39
CA VAL A 572 -21.03 10.76 -24.04
C VAL A 572 -22.14 11.79 -23.86
N ASN A 573 -23.30 11.35 -23.39
CA ASN A 573 -24.48 12.19 -23.24
C ASN A 573 -25.34 11.73 -22.05
N LYS A 574 -26.43 12.45 -21.79
CA LYS A 574 -27.36 12.18 -20.68
C LYS A 574 -27.89 10.75 -20.65
N GLN A 575 -28.27 10.22 -21.81
CA GLN A 575 -28.86 8.87 -21.92
C GLN A 575 -27.83 7.80 -21.55
N VAL A 576 -26.58 7.97 -21.99
CA VAL A 576 -25.47 7.08 -21.63
C VAL A 576 -25.28 7.06 -20.11
N LEU A 577 -25.18 8.23 -19.47
CA LEU A 577 -25.00 8.30 -18.02
C LEU A 577 -26.18 7.68 -17.26
N GLN A 578 -27.41 7.98 -17.65
CA GLN A 578 -28.62 7.45 -17.01
C GLN A 578 -28.78 5.93 -17.16
N GLN A 579 -28.20 5.33 -18.20
CA GLN A 579 -28.24 3.87 -18.40
C GLN A 579 -27.18 3.13 -17.56
N ILE A 580 -26.06 3.77 -17.27
CA ILE A 580 -24.92 3.15 -16.61
C ILE A 580 -24.93 3.41 -15.10
N LEU A 581 -25.31 4.63 -14.70
CA LEU A 581 -25.21 5.09 -13.33
C LEU A 581 -26.58 4.91 -12.63
N PRO A 582 -26.69 3.99 -11.64
CA PRO A 582 -27.83 4.00 -10.72
C PRO A 582 -27.87 5.29 -9.88
N ILE A 583 -28.88 5.43 -9.05
CA ILE A 583 -28.95 6.57 -8.12
C ILE A 583 -28.02 6.27 -6.93
N ASP A 584 -26.96 7.07 -6.74
CA ASP A 584 -25.97 6.91 -5.67
C ASP A 584 -25.17 8.23 -5.40
N ASP A 585 -24.32 8.25 -4.36
CA ASP A 585 -23.41 9.36 -4.00
C ASP A 585 -22.04 9.21 -4.67
N TYR A 586 -21.95 9.66 -5.92
CA TYR A 586 -20.75 9.55 -6.75
C TYR A 586 -19.73 10.67 -6.53
N GLU A 587 -18.48 10.35 -6.81
CA GLU A 587 -17.42 11.33 -7.07
C GLU A 587 -16.98 11.27 -8.54
N PHE A 588 -16.98 12.41 -9.22
CA PHE A 588 -16.70 12.50 -10.66
C PHE A 588 -15.30 13.07 -10.92
N TYR A 589 -14.63 12.50 -11.91
CA TYR A 589 -13.35 12.97 -12.44
C TYR A 589 -13.45 13.12 -13.96
N LEU A 590 -13.14 14.32 -14.47
CA LEU A 590 -13.32 14.66 -15.89
C LEU A 590 -11.98 15.08 -16.51
N CYS A 591 -11.65 14.52 -17.68
CA CYS A 591 -10.52 14.99 -18.47
C CYS A 591 -10.71 14.72 -19.98
N GLY A 592 -10.51 15.74 -20.81
CA GLY A 592 -10.68 15.63 -22.27
C GLY A 592 -10.63 16.97 -22.99
N PRO A 593 -11.00 17.02 -24.28
CA PRO A 593 -11.08 18.26 -25.05
C PRO A 593 -12.07 19.27 -24.45
N SER A 594 -11.85 20.57 -24.64
CA SER A 594 -12.66 21.63 -24.00
C SER A 594 -14.17 21.52 -24.29
N GLU A 595 -14.57 21.09 -25.49
CA GLU A 595 -15.97 20.84 -25.84
C GLU A 595 -16.58 19.70 -25.03
N PHE A 596 -15.86 18.58 -24.88
CA PHE A 596 -16.27 17.46 -24.04
C PHE A 596 -16.36 17.88 -22.57
N MET A 597 -15.38 18.62 -22.08
CA MET A 597 -15.34 19.10 -20.70
C MET A 597 -16.54 20.00 -20.39
N THR A 598 -16.82 20.96 -21.27
CA THR A 598 -17.95 21.90 -21.10
C THR A 598 -19.29 21.17 -21.13
N ALA A 599 -19.51 20.34 -22.15
CA ALA A 599 -20.75 19.59 -22.29
C ALA A 599 -21.01 18.62 -21.13
N THR A 600 -19.96 17.92 -20.66
CA THR A 600 -20.09 16.95 -19.56
C THR A 600 -20.27 17.65 -18.23
N TYR A 601 -19.58 18.77 -17.98
CA TYR A 601 -19.78 19.56 -16.76
C TYR A 601 -21.22 20.08 -16.67
N GLN A 602 -21.73 20.71 -17.76
CA GLN A 602 -23.12 21.16 -17.86
C GLN A 602 -24.10 20.02 -17.61
N LEU A 603 -23.88 18.88 -18.27
CA LEU A 603 -24.70 17.68 -18.08
C LEU A 603 -24.76 17.21 -16.61
N LEU A 604 -23.63 17.18 -15.91
CA LEU A 604 -23.59 16.77 -14.50
C LEU A 604 -24.31 17.78 -13.60
N THR A 605 -24.17 19.07 -13.88
CA THR A 605 -24.90 20.12 -13.14
C THR A 605 -26.40 20.07 -13.38
N GLU A 606 -26.86 19.79 -14.62
CA GLU A 606 -28.28 19.54 -14.94
C GLU A 606 -28.85 18.31 -14.24
N LEU A 607 -27.98 17.35 -13.89
CA LEU A 607 -28.33 16.18 -13.08
C LEU A 607 -28.24 16.46 -11.56
N ASN A 608 -28.09 17.72 -11.16
CA ASN A 608 -27.98 18.19 -9.77
C ASN A 608 -26.78 17.60 -8.98
N ILE A 609 -25.69 17.24 -9.66
CA ILE A 609 -24.44 16.91 -8.99
C ILE A 609 -23.80 18.19 -8.46
N THR A 610 -23.44 18.23 -7.17
CA THR A 610 -22.84 19.44 -6.57
C THR A 610 -21.43 19.66 -7.11
N LYS A 611 -21.01 20.93 -7.23
CA LYS A 611 -19.70 21.32 -7.81
C LYS A 611 -18.52 20.69 -7.06
N GLU A 612 -18.67 20.42 -5.77
CA GLU A 612 -17.63 19.83 -4.92
C GLU A 612 -17.35 18.36 -5.28
N ARG A 613 -18.30 17.68 -5.93
CA ARG A 613 -18.19 16.29 -6.40
C ARG A 613 -17.61 16.17 -7.80
N ILE A 614 -17.42 17.29 -8.50
CA ILE A 614 -16.97 17.32 -9.89
C ILE A 614 -15.53 17.81 -9.93
N ASN A 615 -14.60 16.87 -10.01
CA ASN A 615 -13.17 17.14 -10.18
C ASN A 615 -12.83 17.15 -11.67
N TYR A 616 -11.98 18.07 -12.13
CA TYR A 616 -11.63 18.14 -13.55
C TYR A 616 -10.23 18.69 -13.81
N GLU A 617 -9.65 18.32 -14.95
CA GLU A 617 -8.40 18.88 -15.48
C GLU A 617 -8.51 19.18 -16.98
N PHE A 618 -8.08 20.37 -17.40
CA PHE A 618 -8.05 20.80 -18.80
C PHE A 618 -6.68 20.57 -19.43
N PHE A 619 -6.66 19.98 -20.62
CA PHE A 619 -5.47 19.94 -21.47
C PHE A 619 -5.54 21.07 -22.49
N GLY A 620 -4.87 22.19 -22.20
CA GLY A 620 -4.85 23.36 -23.09
C GLY A 620 -5.75 24.51 -22.63
N HIS A 621 -6.40 25.19 -23.58
CA HIS A 621 -7.16 26.43 -23.34
C HIS A 621 -8.31 26.16 -22.34
N SER A 622 -8.30 26.91 -21.23
CA SER A 622 -9.39 26.89 -20.27
C SER A 622 -10.57 27.68 -20.83
N THR A 623 -11.78 27.13 -20.71
CA THR A 623 -13.01 27.88 -20.97
C THR A 623 -13.67 28.12 -19.63
N ILE A 624 -14.17 29.34 -19.39
CA ILE A 624 -14.94 29.65 -18.17
C ILE A 624 -16.23 28.81 -18.20
N LEU A 625 -16.30 27.79 -17.35
CA LEU A 625 -17.42 26.83 -17.32
C LEU A 625 -18.73 27.43 -16.77
N ASN A 626 -18.71 28.61 -16.14
CA ASN A 626 -19.83 29.17 -15.38
C ASN A 626 -20.71 30.21 -16.11
N ASN A 627 -20.45 30.59 -17.37
CA ASN A 627 -21.09 31.77 -17.97
C ASN A 627 -22.38 31.52 -18.78
N THR A 628 -23.19 30.51 -18.47
CA THR A 628 -24.44 30.21 -19.23
C THR A 628 -25.67 29.96 -18.36
N LEU A 629 -25.89 30.80 -17.34
CA LEU A 629 -27.22 30.96 -16.74
C LEU A 629 -27.53 32.45 -16.60
N ASP A 630 -28.60 32.87 -17.27
CA ASP A 630 -29.11 34.24 -17.30
C ASP A 630 -29.25 34.86 -15.89
N GLU A 631 -28.59 35.99 -15.65
CA GLU A 631 -28.65 36.77 -14.40
C GLU A 631 -30.02 37.42 -14.11
N ASN A 632 -31.10 37.08 -14.81
CA ASN A 632 -32.36 37.84 -14.72
C ASN A 632 -33.55 37.15 -14.06
N THR A 633 -33.40 35.96 -13.46
CA THR A 633 -34.52 35.40 -12.67
C THR A 633 -34.01 34.67 -11.44
N LEU A 634 -33.94 35.37 -10.31
CA LEU A 634 -34.25 34.94 -8.94
C LEU A 634 -33.57 35.91 -7.96
N GLN A 635 -34.34 36.86 -7.43
CA GLN A 635 -33.99 37.57 -6.20
C GLN A 635 -34.04 36.55 -5.05
N GLY A 636 -32.89 35.98 -4.72
CA GLY A 636 -32.69 35.11 -3.57
C GLY A 636 -31.24 35.27 -3.12
N GLU A 637 -31.05 35.62 -1.85
CA GLU A 637 -29.79 36.00 -1.24
C GLU A 637 -28.64 35.03 -1.59
N ALA A 638 -27.66 35.54 -2.32
CA ALA A 638 -26.43 34.82 -2.63
C ALA A 638 -25.63 34.59 -1.33
N THR A 639 -25.66 33.36 -0.81
CA THR A 639 -24.76 32.92 0.26
C THR A 639 -23.31 32.88 -0.24
N GLN A 640 -22.42 33.41 0.60
CA GLN A 640 -21.01 33.76 0.41
C GLN A 640 -20.02 32.61 0.04
N SER A 641 -20.47 31.45 -0.47
CA SER A 641 -19.63 30.25 -0.60
C SER A 641 -18.99 30.02 -1.98
N ASP A 642 -19.41 30.73 -3.04
CA ASP A 642 -18.90 30.54 -4.42
C ASP A 642 -17.55 31.24 -4.70
N LYS A 643 -16.98 32.00 -3.75
CA LYS A 643 -15.71 32.74 -3.92
C LYS A 643 -14.45 31.96 -3.52
N THR A 644 -14.57 30.71 -3.06
CA THR A 644 -13.48 30.05 -2.31
C THR A 644 -12.61 29.05 -3.08
N ARG A 645 -12.77 28.88 -4.40
CA ARG A 645 -11.85 28.03 -5.22
C ARG A 645 -10.90 28.80 -6.12
N ILE A 646 -10.97 30.14 -6.13
CA ILE A 646 -9.97 31.05 -6.70
C ILE A 646 -9.79 32.24 -5.73
N ASN A 647 -9.26 31.98 -4.54
CA ASN A 647 -8.73 33.05 -3.69
C ASN A 647 -7.26 32.74 -3.43
N GLN A 648 -6.46 32.92 -4.48
CA GLN A 648 -5.08 33.31 -4.31
C GLN A 648 -5.05 34.66 -3.59
N ASP A 649 -4.05 34.89 -2.75
CA ASP A 649 -3.85 36.13 -2.01
C ASP A 649 -3.75 37.34 -2.96
N ASN A 650 -4.91 37.91 -3.32
CA ASN A 650 -5.08 39.01 -4.28
C ASN A 650 -4.95 40.37 -3.61
N THR A 651 -4.41 40.43 -2.39
CA THR A 651 -4.21 41.68 -1.65
C THR A 651 -3.26 42.65 -2.36
N LYS A 652 -2.39 42.12 -3.24
CA LYS A 652 -1.42 42.90 -4.04
C LYS A 652 -1.80 43.04 -5.53
N SER A 653 -2.91 42.47 -5.98
CA SER A 653 -3.37 42.60 -7.37
C SER A 653 -4.01 43.97 -7.62
N ALA A 654 -3.76 44.54 -8.80
CA ALA A 654 -4.39 45.78 -9.24
C ALA A 654 -5.93 45.66 -9.19
N LYS A 655 -6.58 46.69 -8.63
CA LYS A 655 -8.05 46.77 -8.51
C LYS A 655 -8.73 47.58 -9.62
N ALA A 656 -7.93 48.20 -10.49
CA ALA A 656 -8.37 49.00 -11.61
C ALA A 656 -7.82 48.43 -12.93
N PRO A 657 -8.43 48.72 -14.09
CA PRO A 657 -7.94 48.25 -15.37
C PRO A 657 -6.49 48.71 -15.66
N VAL A 658 -5.68 47.84 -16.23
CA VAL A 658 -4.26 48.11 -16.53
C VAL A 658 -3.99 47.90 -18.02
N ILE A 659 -3.34 48.87 -18.67
CA ILE A 659 -2.91 48.71 -20.07
C ILE A 659 -1.77 47.70 -20.12
N VAL A 660 -1.93 46.66 -20.92
CA VAL A 660 -0.91 45.63 -21.17
C VAL A 660 -0.53 45.69 -22.65
N LYS A 661 0.77 45.78 -22.94
CA LYS A 661 1.28 45.64 -24.31
C LYS A 661 2.13 44.38 -24.43
N PHE A 662 1.77 43.56 -25.40
CA PHE A 662 2.50 42.38 -25.80
C PHE A 662 3.49 42.76 -26.91
N THR A 663 4.76 42.96 -26.55
CA THR A 663 5.73 43.66 -27.39
C THR A 663 6.12 42.90 -28.65
N ARG A 664 6.08 41.56 -28.62
CA ARG A 664 6.48 40.73 -29.75
C ARG A 664 5.35 40.59 -30.77
N SER A 665 4.10 40.49 -30.30
CA SER A 665 2.89 40.47 -31.14
C SER A 665 2.37 41.87 -31.51
N GLN A 666 2.94 42.93 -30.94
CA GLN A 666 2.54 44.33 -31.13
C GLN A 666 1.06 44.61 -30.80
N LYS A 667 0.48 43.82 -29.88
CA LYS A 667 -0.89 44.03 -29.38
C LYS A 667 -0.89 44.87 -28.11
N GLU A 668 -1.89 45.74 -28.00
CA GLU A 668 -2.16 46.55 -26.82
C GLU A 668 -3.61 46.32 -26.40
N THR A 669 -3.81 45.90 -25.16
CA THR A 669 -5.12 45.60 -24.58
C THR A 669 -5.19 46.09 -23.14
N VAL A 670 -6.35 45.92 -22.51
CA VAL A 670 -6.61 46.33 -21.12
C VAL A 670 -6.95 45.09 -20.30
N TRP A 671 -6.10 44.79 -19.31
CA TRP A 671 -6.40 43.82 -18.28
C TRP A 671 -7.45 44.38 -17.31
N LYS A 672 -8.41 43.57 -16.90
CA LYS A 672 -9.38 43.90 -15.85
C LYS A 672 -9.38 42.85 -14.74
N PRO A 673 -9.62 43.22 -13.47
CA PRO A 673 -9.58 42.28 -12.35
C PRO A 673 -10.46 41.04 -12.51
N GLU A 674 -11.63 41.18 -13.12
CA GLU A 674 -12.58 40.10 -13.39
C GLU A 674 -12.09 39.05 -14.40
N LEU A 675 -11.08 39.39 -15.22
CA LEU A 675 -10.55 38.48 -16.25
C LEU A 675 -9.62 37.41 -15.66
N GLY A 676 -9.06 37.67 -14.47
CA GLY A 676 -8.12 36.77 -13.81
C GLY A 676 -6.67 37.01 -14.23
N SER A 677 -6.00 35.98 -14.71
CA SER A 677 -4.56 35.96 -15.01
C SER A 677 -4.16 36.72 -16.30
N LEU A 678 -2.88 37.06 -16.41
CA LEU A 678 -2.30 37.62 -17.63
C LEU A 678 -2.29 36.60 -18.79
N LEU A 679 -2.34 35.30 -18.50
CA LEU A 679 -2.56 34.26 -19.50
C LEU A 679 -3.94 34.38 -20.13
N GLU A 680 -4.99 34.48 -19.32
CA GLU A 680 -6.38 34.59 -19.82
C GLU A 680 -6.56 35.85 -20.67
N LEU A 681 -5.89 36.95 -20.32
CA LEU A 681 -5.82 38.14 -21.17
C LEU A 681 -5.18 37.89 -22.53
N ALA A 682 -4.04 37.21 -22.56
CA ALA A 682 -3.37 36.91 -23.82
C ALA A 682 -4.25 36.02 -24.71
N GLU A 683 -4.91 35.01 -24.12
CA GLU A 683 -5.81 34.09 -24.81
C GLU A 683 -7.07 34.80 -25.33
N SER A 684 -7.67 35.71 -24.56
CA SER A 684 -8.84 36.49 -25.00
C SER A 684 -8.53 37.39 -26.20
N GLU A 685 -7.28 37.83 -26.33
CA GLU A 685 -6.79 38.59 -27.48
C GLU A 685 -6.37 37.69 -28.66
N GLY A 686 -6.60 36.38 -28.59
CA GLY A 686 -6.23 35.42 -29.63
C GLY A 686 -4.72 35.20 -29.75
N LEU A 687 -3.94 35.45 -28.68
CA LEU A 687 -2.56 34.99 -28.60
C LEU A 687 -2.51 33.55 -28.07
N SER A 688 -1.45 32.83 -28.42
CA SER A 688 -1.22 31.45 -27.97
C SER A 688 0.14 31.33 -27.26
N PRO A 689 0.31 31.97 -26.08
CA PRO A 689 1.51 31.78 -25.27
C PRO A 689 1.71 30.30 -24.90
N ASP A 690 2.96 29.90 -24.67
CA ASP A 690 3.23 28.59 -24.06
C ASP A 690 2.63 28.55 -22.65
N PHE A 691 1.97 27.45 -22.28
CA PHE A 691 1.53 27.17 -20.91
C PHE A 691 1.35 25.66 -20.71
N GLY A 692 1.12 25.25 -19.46
CA GLY A 692 0.88 23.85 -19.09
C GLY A 692 -0.12 23.75 -17.94
N CYS A 693 0.37 23.83 -16.70
CA CYS A 693 -0.39 23.60 -15.47
C CYS A 693 -1.42 24.68 -15.08
N ARG A 694 -1.35 25.88 -15.67
CA ARG A 694 -2.12 27.09 -15.32
C ARG A 694 -2.06 27.59 -13.85
N ASN A 695 -1.39 26.88 -12.95
CA ASN A 695 -1.26 27.24 -11.53
C ASN A 695 0.18 27.61 -11.11
N GLY A 696 1.04 27.96 -12.07
CA GLY A 696 2.44 28.36 -11.81
C GLY A 696 3.42 27.24 -11.47
N GLN A 697 3.03 25.96 -11.47
CA GLN A 697 3.89 24.85 -11.04
C GLN A 697 4.79 24.25 -12.14
N CYS A 698 4.45 24.38 -13.43
CA CYS A 698 5.20 23.75 -14.54
C CYS A 698 6.20 24.68 -15.25
N HIS A 699 6.14 25.98 -14.97
CA HIS A 699 6.93 27.05 -15.61
C HIS A 699 6.77 27.20 -17.14
N ALA A 700 5.86 26.47 -17.79
CA ALA A 700 5.64 26.61 -19.23
C ALA A 700 5.12 28.00 -19.63
N CYS A 701 4.42 28.69 -18.72
CA CYS A 701 3.88 30.04 -18.93
C CYS A 701 4.89 31.17 -18.64
N ILE A 702 6.19 30.88 -18.64
CA ILE A 702 7.22 31.89 -18.36
C ILE A 702 7.32 32.91 -19.51
N THR A 703 7.26 34.19 -19.16
CA THR A 703 7.34 35.33 -20.08
C THR A 703 8.29 36.38 -19.51
N THR A 704 9.00 37.12 -20.36
CA THR A 704 9.86 38.23 -19.91
C THR A 704 9.04 39.49 -19.66
N ILE A 705 9.22 40.12 -18.51
CA ILE A 705 8.70 41.45 -18.21
C ILE A 705 9.68 42.46 -18.80
N LYS A 706 9.25 43.28 -19.76
CA LYS A 706 10.07 44.39 -20.31
C LYS A 706 9.94 45.66 -19.47
N LYS A 707 8.77 45.91 -18.88
CA LYS A 707 8.49 47.08 -18.03
C LYS A 707 7.21 46.84 -17.22
N GLY A 708 7.14 47.41 -16.01
CA GLY A 708 5.99 47.29 -15.11
C GLY A 708 6.21 46.24 -14.02
N LYS A 709 5.22 46.08 -13.14
CA LYS A 709 5.26 45.11 -12.04
C LYS A 709 4.03 44.21 -12.07
N VAL A 710 4.22 42.99 -11.62
CA VAL A 710 3.20 41.94 -11.59
C VAL A 710 3.20 41.31 -10.21
N HIS A 711 2.02 41.02 -9.69
CA HIS A 711 1.84 40.14 -8.56
C HIS A 711 1.67 38.72 -9.07
N GLN A 712 2.53 37.82 -8.62
CA GLN A 712 2.47 36.40 -8.92
C GLN A 712 2.12 35.65 -7.65
N SER A 713 1.01 34.92 -7.66
CA SER A 713 0.48 34.25 -6.48
C SER A 713 1.22 32.96 -6.11
N VAL A 714 1.81 32.27 -7.11
CA VAL A 714 2.45 30.96 -6.96
C VAL A 714 3.69 30.87 -7.86
N GLY A 715 4.74 30.21 -7.39
CA GLY A 715 5.97 29.96 -8.15
C GLY A 715 7.01 31.07 -8.02
N SER A 716 8.27 30.78 -8.37
CA SER A 716 9.37 31.73 -8.35
C SER A 716 10.15 31.64 -9.66
N VAL A 717 10.42 32.81 -10.24
CA VAL A 717 11.18 33.00 -11.48
C VAL A 717 12.19 34.12 -11.26
N SER A 718 13.12 34.32 -12.21
CA SER A 718 14.11 35.40 -12.12
C SER A 718 13.45 36.79 -12.19
N ASP A 719 14.17 37.82 -11.72
CA ASP A 719 13.65 39.19 -11.50
C ASP A 719 12.99 39.87 -12.73
N ASN A 720 13.26 39.38 -13.95
CA ASN A 720 12.70 39.91 -15.20
C ASN A 720 11.76 38.92 -15.91
N ALA A 721 11.31 37.88 -15.22
CA ALA A 721 10.40 36.87 -15.76
C ALA A 721 9.11 36.80 -14.93
N VAL A 722 8.04 36.28 -15.54
CA VAL A 722 6.74 36.08 -14.91
C VAL A 722 6.07 34.81 -15.43
N LEU A 723 5.38 34.09 -14.55
CA LEU A 723 4.47 33.01 -14.90
C LEU A 723 3.08 33.61 -15.15
N ILE A 724 2.77 33.95 -16.40
CA ILE A 724 1.55 34.72 -16.74
C ILE A 724 0.25 34.01 -16.34
N CYS A 725 0.29 32.70 -16.13
CA CYS A 725 -0.86 31.89 -15.72
C CYS A 725 -1.28 32.03 -14.26
N CYS A 726 -0.41 32.56 -13.39
CA CYS A 726 -0.71 32.87 -12.00
C CYS A 726 -0.34 34.32 -11.64
N ALA A 727 -0.13 35.15 -12.66
CA ALA A 727 0.27 36.54 -12.49
C ALA A 727 -0.85 37.49 -12.88
N THR A 728 -0.95 38.57 -12.13
CA THR A 728 -1.82 39.72 -12.36
C THR A 728 -0.97 40.99 -12.30
N PRO A 729 -1.38 42.12 -12.90
CA PRO A 729 -0.74 43.40 -12.66
C PRO A 729 -0.71 43.73 -11.15
N GLU A 730 0.41 44.24 -10.64
CA GLU A 730 0.53 44.62 -9.22
C GLU A 730 -0.19 45.95 -8.93
N LEU A 731 -0.68 46.11 -7.70
CA LEU A 731 -1.18 47.39 -7.16
C LEU A 731 -0.11 48.49 -7.31
N ALA A 732 -0.39 49.48 -8.16
CA ALA A 732 0.28 50.77 -8.14
C ALA A 732 -0.65 51.82 -7.51
N HIS A 733 -0.10 52.93 -7.00
CA HIS A 733 -0.93 54.07 -6.58
C HIS A 733 -1.74 54.57 -7.79
N GLU A 734 -3.00 55.00 -7.60
CA GLU A 734 -3.92 55.40 -8.68
C GLU A 734 -3.34 56.45 -9.66
N ALA A 735 -2.32 57.22 -9.25
CA ALA A 735 -1.60 58.16 -10.09
C ALA A 735 -0.57 57.52 -11.05
N GLU A 736 -0.06 56.32 -10.76
CA GLU A 736 0.91 55.58 -11.59
C GLU A 736 0.24 54.69 -12.65
N LEU A 737 -0.94 54.15 -12.34
CA LEU A 737 -1.69 53.23 -13.22
C LEU A 737 -2.22 53.87 -14.50
N LYS A 738 -2.52 55.17 -14.49
CA LYS A 738 -3.12 55.85 -15.66
C LYS A 738 -2.15 56.10 -16.83
N ASN A 739 -0.83 55.97 -16.63
CA ASN A 739 0.15 56.37 -17.65
C ASN A 739 1.33 55.40 -17.90
N GLN A 740 1.42 54.25 -17.21
CA GLN A 740 2.50 53.29 -17.47
C GLN A 740 1.97 51.90 -17.84
N PRO A 741 2.12 51.47 -19.11
CA PRO A 741 1.70 50.14 -19.53
C PRO A 741 2.61 49.05 -18.96
N LEU A 742 2.03 47.91 -18.60
CA LEU A 742 2.75 46.66 -18.37
C LEU A 742 3.21 46.12 -19.73
N LEU A 743 4.52 45.92 -19.92
CA LEU A 743 5.09 45.42 -21.16
C LEU A 743 5.58 43.98 -20.97
N LEU A 744 4.99 43.05 -21.73
CA LEU A 744 5.32 41.63 -21.72
C LEU A 744 5.86 41.19 -23.08
N ASP A 745 6.90 40.36 -23.10
CA ASP A 745 7.52 39.85 -24.32
C ASP A 745 6.73 38.68 -24.94
N LEU A 746 5.52 38.98 -25.43
CA LEU A 746 4.54 38.00 -25.93
C LEU A 746 4.11 38.23 -27.37
#